data_AF-A0A1K1SBG1-F1
#
_entry.id   AF-A0A1K1SBG1-F1
#
_cell.length_a   1.000
_cell.length_b   1.000
_cell.length_c   1.000
_cell.angle_alpha   90.00
_cell.angle_beta   90.00
_cell.angle_gamma   90.00
#
_symmetry.space_group_name_H-M   'P 1'
#
loop_
_entity.id
_entity.type
_entity.pdbx_description
1 polymer ?
#
loop_
_entity_poly.entity_id
_entity_poly.type
_entity_poly.pdbx_seq_one_letter_code
_entity_poly.pdbx_strand_id
1 'polypeptide(L)'
;MSAFLRRHWPLLLLLVPAITLRVLTWLAYRPALLFIDSFRYIDNLHALRADQLDPIGYDLVLRPLLAVGGLAWVAAVQHAGGVLIAIGTYGLVLRLGGRPWVGALAAAPVLLDAYQLQIEQNIMSEVTFEAVLLGLLWLLLGRGTPGWKRAGAAGLLLGFGVLTRLVGISLALPLLVFLVVAGGAWRHWTGWRRAGAGLLGLLAVLVPYSARVHAETGKWGLTGPSGNMLYGRTAAVADCANLHLDPALMVFCPAEPREKRLVDNYTHADLDPNWPGPLPPGADKAALAHEFAIGVLKAQPRDVAEAVLNDFAKSFAWTREQDPTDVPLDRWQFQPSYPQWADQSLIDLVTLQNDGVVASVDQPLAKILRDYQLGGGYVSGGVLGIGALLGLVTVVRRKKPLDRAQAGALLAASSGIVLLFASAVFQFSWRYQLPALVLLPIAGALGFTTLTSAGRKRLAAFPDDVDAGALDDFRARHPGLKLAPLTVVIAAYNEAGGIGEVLEKMPDQCLGMPVDVLVVVDGATDDTATIAEDHGAYVCVAPRNRGQGAALRLGYHLAAGSGAEYVVTTDADGQYDNSELETLVRPVAEGDADFVTGSRRLGHEEADSRVRWLGVRVFAALASVLTGRRITDTSFGFRAMRAELACSVPLHEPQYQSSELLLGVTARGARVVELPMSMRLRKAGKSKKGGSLVYGANYARVMTGTWWRGYVLRRGRTRAGRAART
;
A
#
# COMPACT_ATOMS: atom_id res chain seq x y z
N MET A 1 -15.76 -9.04 21.86
CA MET A 1 -15.04 -9.05 20.56
C MET A 1 -13.55 -8.79 20.77
N SER A 2 -12.68 -9.74 20.43
CA SER A 2 -11.22 -9.66 20.68
C SER A 2 -10.56 -8.47 19.97
N ALA A 3 -9.42 -8.00 20.47
CA ALA A 3 -8.64 -6.91 19.84
C ALA A 3 -8.24 -7.24 18.39
N PHE A 4 -8.03 -8.52 18.10
CA PHE A 4 -7.77 -9.03 16.75
C PHE A 4 -8.95 -8.79 15.81
N LEU A 5 -10.16 -9.20 16.21
CA LEU A 5 -11.38 -8.99 15.40
C LEU A 5 -11.61 -7.51 15.10
N ARG A 6 -11.44 -6.62 16.09
CA ARG A 6 -11.56 -5.17 15.88
C ARG A 6 -10.52 -4.59 14.94
N ARG A 7 -9.34 -5.18 14.83
CA ARG A 7 -8.28 -4.73 13.93
C ARG A 7 -8.48 -5.23 12.51
N HIS A 8 -8.96 -6.46 12.35
CA HIS A 8 -8.98 -7.17 11.07
C HIS A 8 -10.39 -7.34 10.48
N TRP A 9 -11.43 -6.76 11.10
CA TRP A 9 -12.81 -6.82 10.59
C TRP A 9 -12.97 -6.47 9.10
N PRO A 10 -12.23 -5.52 8.49
CA PRO A 10 -12.43 -5.23 7.07
C PRO A 10 -12.03 -6.39 6.17
N LEU A 11 -10.99 -7.16 6.54
CA LEU A 11 -10.61 -8.37 5.82
C LEU A 11 -11.62 -9.49 6.05
N LEU A 12 -12.03 -9.69 7.31
CA LEU A 12 -12.98 -10.74 7.67
C LEU A 12 -14.32 -10.59 6.95
N LEU A 13 -14.78 -9.35 6.74
CA LEU A 13 -15.99 -9.07 5.94
C LEU A 13 -15.86 -9.48 4.48
N LEU A 14 -14.65 -9.44 3.90
CA LEU A 14 -14.43 -9.85 2.51
C LEU A 14 -14.21 -11.36 2.39
N LEU A 15 -13.63 -12.00 3.41
CA LEU A 15 -13.32 -13.43 3.38
C LEU A 15 -14.57 -14.31 3.31
N VAL A 16 -15.65 -13.93 3.99
CA VAL A 16 -16.91 -14.72 3.96
C VAL A 16 -17.49 -14.83 2.55
N PRO A 17 -17.83 -13.73 1.85
CA PRO A 17 -18.33 -13.83 0.48
C PRO A 17 -17.30 -14.45 -0.47
N ALA A 18 -16.00 -14.18 -0.28
CA ALA A 18 -14.95 -14.75 -1.12
C ALA A 18 -14.84 -16.29 -1.02
N ILE A 19 -14.97 -16.85 0.19
CA ILE A 19 -14.99 -18.30 0.39
C ILE A 19 -16.29 -18.88 -0.17
N THR A 20 -17.43 -18.23 0.07
CA THR A 20 -18.71 -18.67 -0.49
C THR A 20 -18.65 -18.75 -2.02
N LEU A 21 -18.17 -17.71 -2.69
CA LEU A 21 -18.06 -17.68 -4.16
C LEU A 21 -17.15 -18.80 -4.70
N ARG A 22 -16.04 -19.10 -4.03
CA ARG A 22 -15.14 -20.21 -4.40
C ARG A 22 -15.81 -21.57 -4.22
N VAL A 23 -16.50 -21.79 -3.09
CA VAL A 23 -17.26 -23.03 -2.85
C VAL A 23 -18.37 -23.19 -3.90
N LEU A 24 -19.12 -22.12 -4.20
CA LEU A 24 -20.13 -22.13 -5.25
C LEU A 24 -19.52 -22.47 -6.61
N THR A 25 -18.37 -21.87 -6.95
CA THR A 25 -17.64 -22.14 -8.19
C THR A 25 -17.21 -23.60 -8.30
N TRP A 26 -16.59 -24.13 -7.24
CA TRP A 26 -16.13 -25.51 -7.18
C TRP A 26 -17.27 -26.53 -7.27
N LEU A 27 -18.42 -26.22 -6.66
CA LEU A 27 -19.62 -27.07 -6.75
C LEU A 27 -20.31 -26.98 -8.12
N ALA A 28 -20.28 -25.79 -8.75
CA ALA A 28 -20.96 -25.51 -10.01
C ALA A 28 -20.32 -26.21 -11.22
N TYR A 29 -18.99 -26.34 -11.24
CA TYR A 29 -18.25 -26.87 -12.40
C TYR A 29 -17.42 -28.08 -11.97
N ARG A 30 -17.83 -29.30 -12.32
CA ARG A 30 -17.15 -30.51 -11.84
C ARG A 30 -16.50 -31.31 -12.98
N PRO A 31 -15.34 -31.94 -12.74
CA PRO A 31 -14.49 -31.82 -11.54
C PRO A 31 -13.70 -30.49 -11.49
N ALA A 32 -13.36 -29.95 -12.66
CA ALA A 32 -12.72 -28.66 -12.88
C ALA A 32 -13.11 -28.14 -14.28
N LEU A 33 -12.76 -26.89 -14.61
CA LEU A 33 -12.81 -26.41 -15.99
C LEU A 33 -11.53 -26.77 -16.74
N LEU A 34 -11.66 -27.23 -17.98
CA LEU A 34 -10.53 -27.63 -18.83
C LEU A 34 -10.47 -26.72 -20.05
N PHE A 35 -9.42 -25.90 -20.16
CA PHE A 35 -9.16 -25.06 -21.32
C PHE A 35 -8.19 -25.77 -22.28
N ILE A 36 -7.98 -25.23 -23.49
CA ILE A 36 -7.05 -25.78 -24.51
C ILE A 36 -5.66 -26.07 -23.89
N ASP A 37 -5.17 -25.12 -23.10
CA ASP A 37 -3.89 -25.21 -22.41
C ASP A 37 -3.88 -26.31 -21.31
N SER A 38 -5.05 -26.65 -20.72
CA SER A 38 -5.15 -27.66 -19.66
C SER A 38 -4.73 -29.03 -20.18
N PHE A 39 -5.12 -29.38 -21.40
CA PHE A 39 -4.74 -30.63 -22.05
C PHE A 39 -3.22 -30.70 -22.25
N ARG A 40 -2.59 -29.59 -22.67
CA ARG A 40 -1.13 -29.52 -22.86
C ARG A 40 -0.37 -29.80 -21.56
N TYR A 41 -0.84 -29.26 -20.43
CA TYR A 41 -0.24 -29.54 -19.13
C TYR A 41 -0.46 -30.99 -18.69
N ILE A 42 -1.68 -31.52 -18.84
CA ILE A 42 -2.02 -32.89 -18.43
C ILE A 42 -1.21 -33.91 -19.24
N ASP A 43 -1.10 -33.71 -20.55
CA ASP A 43 -0.36 -34.61 -21.46
C ASP A 43 1.14 -34.62 -21.18
N ASN A 44 1.69 -33.52 -20.64
CA ASN A 44 3.13 -33.37 -20.42
C ASN A 44 3.60 -33.78 -19.00
N LEU A 45 2.70 -34.18 -18.09
CA LEU A 45 3.04 -34.50 -16.69
C LEU A 45 4.09 -35.60 -16.51
N HIS A 46 4.14 -36.57 -17.43
CA HIS A 46 5.05 -37.70 -17.36
C HIS A 46 6.35 -37.46 -18.10
N ALA A 47 6.27 -36.95 -19.34
CA ALA A 47 7.42 -36.75 -20.21
C ALA A 47 8.22 -35.50 -19.84
N LEU A 48 7.57 -34.48 -19.27
CA LEU A 48 8.16 -33.18 -18.93
C LEU A 48 9.00 -32.63 -20.09
N ARG A 49 8.46 -32.69 -21.31
CA ARG A 49 9.14 -32.22 -22.51
C ARG A 49 9.27 -30.70 -22.47
N ALA A 50 10.45 -30.21 -22.83
CA ALA A 50 10.79 -28.80 -22.92
C ALA A 50 10.64 -28.25 -24.36
N ASP A 51 10.32 -29.11 -25.33
CA ASP A 51 10.00 -28.78 -26.72
C ASP A 51 8.58 -28.22 -26.92
N GLN A 52 7.81 -28.06 -25.85
CA GLN A 52 6.43 -27.55 -25.88
C GLN A 52 6.37 -26.01 -25.87
N LEU A 53 5.21 -25.46 -26.23
CA LEU A 53 4.96 -24.01 -26.17
C LEU A 53 5.02 -23.48 -24.74
N ASP A 54 4.51 -24.24 -23.77
CA ASP A 54 4.57 -23.91 -22.35
C ASP A 54 5.81 -24.52 -21.69
N PRO A 55 6.55 -23.78 -20.84
CA PRO A 55 7.62 -24.36 -20.06
C PRO A 55 7.10 -25.26 -18.92
N ILE A 56 7.93 -26.19 -18.47
CA ILE A 56 7.53 -27.30 -17.57
C ILE A 56 7.20 -26.89 -16.11
N GLY A 57 7.27 -25.61 -15.75
CA GLY A 57 7.23 -25.17 -14.35
C GLY A 57 5.89 -25.44 -13.68
N TYR A 58 4.78 -25.30 -14.42
CA TYR A 58 3.46 -25.63 -13.89
C TYR A 58 3.25 -27.14 -13.80
N ASP A 59 3.75 -27.94 -14.74
CA ASP A 59 3.68 -29.41 -14.72
C ASP A 59 4.29 -29.99 -13.44
N LEU A 60 5.40 -29.39 -12.96
CA LEU A 60 6.04 -29.77 -11.69
C LEU A 60 5.15 -29.51 -10.47
N VAL A 61 4.24 -28.55 -10.54
CA VAL A 61 3.26 -28.24 -9.48
C VAL A 61 2.00 -29.07 -9.65
N LEU A 62 1.53 -29.23 -10.88
CA LEU A 62 0.31 -29.94 -11.21
C LEU A 62 0.42 -31.43 -10.90
N ARG A 63 1.54 -32.07 -11.27
CA ARG A 63 1.75 -33.52 -11.09
C ARG A 63 1.49 -34.02 -9.66
N PRO A 64 2.11 -33.46 -8.60
CA PRO A 64 1.85 -33.94 -7.25
C PRO A 64 0.43 -33.63 -6.77
N LEU A 65 -0.19 -32.53 -7.21
CA LEU A 65 -1.57 -32.21 -6.83
C LEU A 65 -2.56 -33.17 -7.49
N LEU A 66 -2.41 -33.41 -8.79
CA LEU A 66 -3.28 -34.32 -9.54
C LEU A 66 -3.18 -35.74 -8.99
N ALA A 67 -1.98 -36.20 -8.63
CA ALA A 67 -1.76 -37.51 -8.02
C ALA A 67 -2.43 -37.69 -6.64
N VAL A 68 -2.71 -36.60 -5.92
CA VAL A 68 -3.33 -36.66 -4.58
C VAL A 68 -4.85 -36.79 -4.66
N GLY A 69 -5.50 -36.14 -5.61
CA GLY A 69 -6.98 -36.09 -5.61
C GLY A 69 -7.64 -35.65 -6.91
N GLY A 70 -6.98 -35.84 -8.05
CA GLY A 70 -7.56 -35.52 -9.36
C GLY A 70 -7.71 -34.02 -9.62
N LEU A 71 -8.45 -33.68 -10.67
CA LEU A 71 -8.68 -32.32 -11.14
C LEU A 71 -9.48 -31.50 -10.13
N ALA A 72 -10.45 -32.13 -9.44
CA ALA A 72 -11.25 -31.46 -8.42
C ALA A 72 -10.40 -30.98 -7.23
N TRP A 73 -9.39 -31.76 -6.83
CA TRP A 73 -8.45 -31.37 -5.79
C TRP A 73 -7.52 -30.23 -6.24
N VAL A 74 -7.03 -30.28 -7.48
CA VAL A 74 -6.23 -29.19 -8.06
C VAL A 74 -7.00 -27.87 -8.00
N ALA A 75 -8.26 -27.86 -8.48
CA ALA A 75 -9.12 -26.69 -8.43
C ALA A 75 -9.37 -26.20 -6.98
N ALA A 76 -9.59 -27.10 -6.03
CA ALA A 76 -9.74 -26.75 -4.62
C ALA A 76 -8.48 -26.10 -4.02
N VAL A 77 -7.30 -26.64 -4.35
CA VAL A 77 -6.00 -26.07 -3.92
C VAL A 77 -5.76 -24.71 -4.56
N GLN A 78 -6.14 -24.52 -5.82
CA GLN A 78 -6.07 -23.24 -6.51
C GLN A 78 -6.98 -22.19 -5.85
N HIS A 79 -8.23 -22.55 -5.52
CA HIS A 79 -9.12 -21.67 -4.76
C HIS A 79 -8.56 -21.28 -3.39
N ALA A 80 -8.01 -22.25 -2.65
CA ALA A 80 -7.32 -21.96 -1.39
C ALA A 80 -6.09 -21.05 -1.61
N GLY A 81 -5.36 -21.27 -2.70
CA GLY A 81 -4.26 -20.44 -3.16
C GLY A 81 -4.67 -18.97 -3.35
N GLY A 82 -5.78 -18.71 -4.04
CA GLY A 82 -6.34 -17.36 -4.19
C GLY A 82 -6.61 -16.66 -2.86
N VAL A 83 -7.23 -17.36 -1.90
CA VAL A 83 -7.46 -16.83 -0.54
C VAL A 83 -6.14 -16.54 0.19
N LEU A 84 -5.15 -17.45 0.08
CA LEU A 84 -3.83 -17.25 0.70
C LEU A 84 -3.06 -16.08 0.08
N ILE A 85 -3.15 -15.90 -1.25
CA ILE A 85 -2.57 -14.75 -1.96
C ILE A 85 -3.21 -13.46 -1.43
N ALA A 86 -4.53 -13.40 -1.31
CA ALA A 86 -5.22 -12.24 -0.76
C ALA A 86 -4.82 -11.93 0.70
N ILE A 87 -4.72 -12.95 1.56
CA ILE A 87 -4.27 -12.80 2.95
C ILE A 87 -2.82 -12.33 3.00
N GLY A 88 -1.95 -12.87 2.14
CA GLY A 88 -0.55 -12.47 2.05
C GLY A 88 -0.38 -11.04 1.52
N THR A 89 -1.23 -10.61 0.59
CA THR A 89 -1.34 -9.22 0.10
C THR A 89 -1.72 -8.28 1.25
N TYR A 90 -2.79 -8.61 1.98
CA TYR A 90 -3.22 -7.88 3.17
C TYR A 90 -2.10 -7.76 4.21
N GLY A 91 -1.43 -8.89 4.50
CA GLY A 91 -0.35 -8.98 5.46
C GLY A 91 0.86 -8.13 5.06
N LEU A 92 1.23 -8.12 3.77
CA LEU A 92 2.33 -7.33 3.25
C LEU A 92 2.05 -5.83 3.37
N VAL A 93 0.85 -5.38 3.00
CA VAL A 93 0.43 -3.99 3.11
C VAL A 93 0.50 -3.51 4.56
N LEU A 94 -0.04 -4.29 5.51
CA LEU A 94 0.06 -3.97 6.94
C LEU A 94 1.50 -3.90 7.43
N ARG A 95 2.33 -4.84 6.99
CA ARG A 95 3.74 -4.94 7.39
C ARG A 95 4.57 -3.76 6.90
N LEU A 96 4.16 -3.15 5.80
CA LEU A 96 4.76 -1.94 5.24
C LEU A 96 4.08 -0.65 5.74
N GLY A 97 3.29 -0.71 6.81
CA GLY A 97 2.71 0.45 7.49
C GLY A 97 1.31 0.85 7.00
N GLY A 98 0.72 0.05 6.10
CA GLY A 98 -0.64 0.24 5.63
C GLY A 98 -1.68 0.04 6.73
N ARG A 99 -2.85 0.66 6.56
CA ARG A 99 -3.99 0.53 7.49
C ARG A 99 -4.76 -0.76 7.18
N PRO A 100 -5.41 -1.41 8.17
CA PRO A 100 -6.20 -2.62 7.94
C PRO A 100 -7.23 -2.51 6.80
N TRP A 101 -7.99 -1.42 6.73
CA TRP A 101 -8.95 -1.25 5.64
C TRP A 101 -8.27 -1.06 4.27
N VAL A 102 -7.10 -0.42 4.21
CA VAL A 102 -6.32 -0.24 2.98
C VAL A 102 -5.77 -1.60 2.52
N GLY A 103 -5.27 -2.42 3.45
CA GLY A 103 -4.86 -3.79 3.15
C GLY A 103 -6.02 -4.66 2.67
N ALA A 104 -7.22 -4.48 3.25
CA ALA A 104 -8.41 -5.20 2.81
C ALA A 104 -8.83 -4.79 1.40
N LEU A 105 -8.78 -3.50 1.06
CA LEU A 105 -9.00 -3.03 -0.31
C LEU A 105 -7.98 -3.58 -1.30
N ALA A 106 -6.70 -3.73 -0.90
CA ALA A 106 -5.69 -4.35 -1.76
C ALA A 106 -5.94 -5.85 -1.99
N ALA A 107 -6.52 -6.53 -1.01
CA ALA A 107 -6.84 -7.96 -1.09
C ALA A 107 -8.16 -8.23 -1.84
N ALA A 108 -9.08 -7.27 -1.86
CA ALA A 108 -10.41 -7.42 -2.45
C ALA A 108 -10.42 -7.91 -3.91
N PRO A 109 -9.52 -7.42 -4.81
CA PRO A 109 -9.47 -7.90 -6.20
C PRO A 109 -9.26 -9.41 -6.32
N VAL A 110 -8.28 -9.97 -5.62
CA VAL A 110 -8.04 -11.42 -5.63
C VAL A 110 -9.19 -12.17 -4.93
N LEU A 111 -9.79 -11.59 -3.90
CA LEU A 111 -10.89 -12.24 -3.16
C LEU A 111 -12.19 -12.32 -3.95
N LEU A 112 -12.53 -11.30 -4.74
CA LEU A 112 -13.88 -11.09 -5.25
C LEU A 112 -13.98 -11.01 -6.77
N ASP A 113 -12.88 -10.87 -7.51
CA ASP A 113 -12.96 -10.80 -8.98
C ASP A 113 -13.47 -12.13 -9.56
N ALA A 114 -14.59 -12.10 -10.29
CA ALA A 114 -15.20 -13.29 -10.86
C ALA A 114 -14.35 -14.00 -11.90
N TYR A 115 -13.47 -13.29 -12.61
CA TYR A 115 -12.54 -13.90 -13.55
C TYR A 115 -11.37 -14.56 -12.81
N GLN A 116 -10.96 -14.00 -11.67
CA GLN A 116 -10.07 -14.69 -10.74
C GLN A 116 -10.70 -15.99 -10.22
N LEU A 117 -11.98 -15.95 -9.81
CA LEU A 117 -12.70 -17.15 -9.37
C LEU A 117 -12.81 -18.20 -10.47
N GLN A 118 -13.11 -17.77 -11.71
CA GLN A 118 -13.19 -18.68 -12.84
C GLN A 118 -11.84 -19.30 -13.19
N ILE A 119 -10.75 -18.53 -13.19
CA ILE A 119 -9.41 -19.07 -13.51
C ILE A 119 -8.90 -20.01 -12.41
N GLU A 120 -9.27 -19.79 -11.15
CA GLU A 120 -8.96 -20.72 -10.06
C GLU A 120 -9.65 -22.08 -10.23
N GLN A 121 -10.78 -22.14 -10.94
CA GLN A 121 -11.49 -23.38 -11.29
C GLN A 121 -10.94 -24.05 -12.56
N ASN A 122 -10.18 -23.32 -13.39
CA ASN A 122 -9.52 -23.86 -14.57
C ASN A 122 -8.20 -24.53 -14.18
N ILE A 123 -7.86 -25.68 -14.75
CA ILE A 123 -6.55 -26.32 -14.54
C ILE A 123 -5.49 -25.52 -15.29
N MET A 124 -4.96 -24.47 -14.65
CA MET A 124 -4.09 -23.47 -15.26
C MET A 124 -3.05 -22.87 -14.30
N SER A 125 -2.01 -22.25 -14.88
CA SER A 125 -0.80 -21.79 -14.19
C SER A 125 -0.92 -20.45 -13.47
N GLU A 126 -2.02 -19.72 -13.61
CA GLU A 126 -2.25 -18.38 -13.07
C GLU A 126 -2.02 -18.29 -11.57
N VAL A 127 -2.69 -19.14 -10.78
CA VAL A 127 -2.65 -19.07 -9.32
C VAL A 127 -1.24 -19.33 -8.81
N THR A 128 -0.53 -20.28 -9.41
CA THR A 128 0.88 -20.58 -9.09
C THR A 128 1.75 -19.36 -9.42
N PHE A 129 1.54 -18.74 -10.59
CA PHE A 129 2.31 -17.56 -10.98
C PHE A 129 2.02 -16.36 -10.07
N GLU A 130 0.77 -16.12 -9.70
CA GLU A 130 0.38 -15.06 -8.74
C GLU A 130 0.99 -15.28 -7.35
N ALA A 131 1.05 -16.52 -6.88
CA ALA A 131 1.73 -16.87 -5.64
C ALA A 131 3.24 -16.56 -5.73
N VAL A 132 3.88 -16.82 -6.88
CA VAL A 132 5.27 -16.43 -7.17
C VAL A 132 5.43 -14.91 -7.10
N LEU A 133 4.54 -14.14 -7.76
CA LEU A 133 4.58 -12.67 -7.73
C LEU A 133 4.50 -12.11 -6.31
N LEU A 134 3.56 -12.60 -5.51
CA LEU A 134 3.43 -12.20 -4.11
C LEU A 134 4.64 -12.62 -3.28
N GLY A 135 5.15 -13.84 -3.50
CA GLY A 135 6.35 -14.36 -2.85
C GLY A 135 7.59 -13.50 -3.12
N LEU A 136 7.77 -13.03 -4.36
CA LEU A 136 8.84 -12.10 -4.73
C LEU A 136 8.75 -10.80 -3.93
N LEU A 137 7.55 -10.20 -3.85
CA LEU A 137 7.34 -9.01 -3.04
C LEU A 137 7.63 -9.26 -1.56
N TRP A 138 7.26 -10.42 -1.01
CA TRP A 138 7.58 -10.78 0.39
C TRP A 138 9.08 -10.97 0.65
N LEU A 139 9.81 -11.62 -0.25
CA LEU A 139 11.27 -11.81 -0.12
C LEU A 139 12.02 -10.47 -0.12
N LEU A 140 11.60 -9.57 -1.01
CA LEU A 140 12.23 -8.27 -1.23
C LEU A 140 11.83 -7.24 -0.18
N LEU A 141 10.54 -7.18 0.17
CA LEU A 141 9.97 -6.10 0.97
C LEU A 141 9.60 -6.53 2.38
N GLY A 142 9.41 -7.82 2.66
CA GLY A 142 8.91 -8.30 3.94
C GLY A 142 9.82 -7.96 5.11
N ARG A 143 11.15 -7.95 4.97
CA ARG A 143 12.08 -7.74 6.09
C ARG A 143 13.22 -6.78 5.75
N GLY A 144 13.14 -5.51 6.18
CA GLY A 144 14.20 -4.53 5.93
C GLY A 144 14.63 -4.47 4.46
N THR A 145 15.87 -4.05 4.20
CA THR A 145 16.50 -4.15 2.88
C THR A 145 16.94 -5.61 2.62
N PRO A 146 16.75 -6.17 1.41
CA PRO A 146 17.13 -7.55 1.13
C PRO A 146 18.65 -7.72 1.14
N GLY A 147 19.14 -8.73 1.87
CA GLY A 147 20.53 -9.18 1.78
C GLY A 147 20.76 -10.06 0.54
N TRP A 148 22.01 -10.39 0.23
CA TRP A 148 22.36 -11.18 -0.97
C TRP A 148 21.66 -12.54 -1.03
N LYS A 149 21.48 -13.23 0.10
CA LYS A 149 20.74 -14.51 0.16
C LYS A 149 19.29 -14.36 -0.28
N ARG A 150 18.61 -13.30 0.19
CA ARG A 150 17.21 -13.03 -0.19
C ARG A 150 17.09 -12.52 -1.61
N ALA A 151 18.07 -11.77 -2.10
CA ALA A 151 18.14 -11.38 -3.50
C ALA A 151 18.32 -12.61 -4.41
N GLY A 152 19.24 -13.53 -4.07
CA GLY A 152 19.40 -14.79 -4.79
C GLY A 152 18.15 -15.68 -4.74
N ALA A 153 17.50 -15.79 -3.58
CA ALA A 153 16.22 -16.50 -3.46
C ALA A 153 15.12 -15.85 -4.31
N ALA A 154 15.07 -14.52 -4.40
CA ALA A 154 14.14 -13.82 -5.30
C ALA A 154 14.47 -14.10 -6.78
N GLY A 155 15.76 -14.19 -7.14
CA GLY A 155 16.20 -14.62 -8.47
C GLY A 155 15.74 -16.03 -8.82
N LEU A 156 15.97 -16.99 -7.92
CA LEU A 156 15.53 -18.39 -8.09
C LEU A 156 14.01 -18.49 -8.22
N LEU A 157 13.27 -17.78 -7.35
CA LEU A 157 11.81 -17.77 -7.38
C LEU A 157 11.27 -17.12 -8.66
N LEU A 158 11.91 -16.05 -9.15
CA LEU A 158 11.56 -15.47 -10.44
C LEU A 158 11.86 -16.44 -11.59
N GLY A 159 13.00 -17.14 -11.56
CA GLY A 159 13.33 -18.17 -12.54
C GLY A 159 12.27 -19.27 -12.59
N PHE A 160 11.81 -19.75 -11.43
CA PHE A 160 10.67 -20.67 -11.37
C PHE A 160 9.38 -20.05 -11.92
N GLY A 161 9.14 -18.77 -11.66
CA GLY A 161 8.04 -18.00 -12.26
C GLY A 161 8.10 -17.96 -13.79
N VAL A 162 9.28 -17.79 -14.38
CA VAL A 162 9.49 -17.85 -15.84
C VAL A 162 9.17 -19.24 -16.38
N LEU A 163 9.56 -20.30 -15.67
CA LEU A 163 9.23 -21.67 -16.06
C LEU A 163 7.74 -21.98 -15.88
N THR A 164 7.03 -21.27 -14.99
CA THR A 164 5.58 -21.40 -14.82
C THR A 164 4.83 -20.63 -15.92
N ARG A 165 5.30 -19.41 -16.24
CA ARG A 165 4.79 -18.57 -17.33
C ARG A 165 5.92 -17.74 -17.92
N LEU A 166 6.14 -17.90 -19.23
CA LEU A 166 7.26 -17.27 -19.93
C LEU A 166 7.27 -15.73 -19.77
N VAL A 167 6.09 -15.09 -19.74
CA VAL A 167 5.95 -13.63 -19.56
C VAL A 167 6.64 -13.12 -18.28
N GLY A 168 6.85 -13.98 -17.27
CA GLY A 168 7.62 -13.65 -16.07
C GLY A 168 9.03 -13.14 -16.34
N ILE A 169 9.63 -13.43 -17.51
CA ILE A 169 10.97 -12.93 -17.87
C ILE A 169 11.03 -11.40 -17.88
N SER A 170 9.93 -10.75 -18.25
CA SER A 170 9.77 -9.29 -18.23
C SER A 170 10.02 -8.66 -16.86
N LEU A 171 9.81 -9.43 -15.78
CA LEU A 171 9.99 -8.96 -14.40
C LEU A 171 11.46 -8.96 -13.94
N ALA A 172 12.38 -9.52 -14.73
CA ALA A 172 13.81 -9.47 -14.44
C ALA A 172 14.31 -8.02 -14.35
N LEU A 173 13.84 -7.14 -15.24
CA LEU A 173 14.25 -5.73 -15.26
C LEU A 173 13.75 -4.97 -14.00
N PRO A 174 12.44 -4.94 -13.67
CA PRO A 174 11.96 -4.35 -12.41
C PRO A 174 12.67 -4.88 -11.17
N LEU A 175 12.93 -6.19 -11.10
CA LEU A 175 13.65 -6.83 -9.99
C LEU A 175 15.08 -6.27 -9.86
N LEU A 176 15.85 -6.27 -10.95
CA LEU A 176 17.24 -5.83 -10.94
C LEU A 176 17.35 -4.33 -10.65
N VAL A 177 16.49 -3.50 -11.26
CA VAL A 177 16.42 -2.07 -10.96
C VAL A 177 16.13 -1.84 -9.48
N PHE A 178 15.17 -2.57 -8.91
CA PHE A 178 14.88 -2.48 -7.48
C PHE A 178 16.09 -2.88 -6.62
N LEU A 179 16.78 -3.98 -6.95
CA LEU A 179 17.96 -4.42 -6.19
C LEU A 179 19.13 -3.44 -6.30
N VAL A 180 19.30 -2.76 -7.44
CA VAL A 180 20.30 -1.72 -7.65
C VAL A 180 19.96 -0.46 -6.83
N VAL A 181 18.71 0.01 -6.92
CA VAL A 181 18.25 1.25 -6.27
C VAL A 181 18.09 1.06 -4.77
N ALA A 182 17.27 0.10 -4.34
CA ALA A 182 17.00 -0.17 -2.92
C ALA A 182 18.20 -0.86 -2.22
N GLY A 183 19.04 -1.57 -2.98
CA GLY A 183 20.28 -2.15 -2.47
C GLY A 183 21.43 -1.16 -2.32
N GLY A 184 21.28 0.08 -2.83
CA GLY A 184 22.30 1.13 -2.74
C GLY A 184 23.54 0.85 -3.60
N ALA A 185 23.40 0.08 -4.69
CA ALA A 185 24.51 -0.27 -5.57
C ALA A 185 25.17 0.97 -6.20
N TRP A 186 24.38 2.01 -6.43
CA TRP A 186 24.86 3.32 -6.89
C TRP A 186 25.69 4.09 -5.85
N ARG A 187 25.79 3.60 -4.60
CA ARG A 187 26.55 4.23 -3.52
C ARG A 187 27.67 3.33 -2.99
N HIS A 188 27.47 2.01 -2.97
CA HIS A 188 28.43 1.06 -2.42
C HIS A 188 28.45 -0.27 -3.20
N TRP A 189 29.64 -0.87 -3.32
CA TRP A 189 29.87 -2.17 -3.97
C TRP A 189 29.01 -3.32 -3.41
N THR A 190 28.64 -3.24 -2.12
CA THR A 190 27.76 -4.22 -1.47
C THR A 190 26.36 -4.26 -2.08
N GLY A 191 25.89 -3.20 -2.73
CA GLY A 191 24.65 -3.21 -3.49
C GLY A 191 24.76 -4.00 -4.80
N TRP A 192 25.88 -3.89 -5.51
CA TRP A 192 26.16 -4.70 -6.71
C TRP A 192 26.20 -6.19 -6.40
N ARG A 193 26.75 -6.58 -5.23
CA ARG A 193 26.69 -7.97 -4.75
C ARG A 193 25.27 -8.52 -4.62
N ARG A 194 24.30 -7.68 -4.24
CA ARG A 194 22.88 -8.09 -4.10
C ARG A 194 22.22 -8.25 -5.47
N ALA A 195 22.42 -7.29 -6.37
CA ALA A 195 21.93 -7.37 -7.74
C ALA A 195 22.54 -8.58 -8.47
N GLY A 196 23.85 -8.79 -8.34
CA GLY A 196 24.55 -9.96 -8.87
C GLY A 196 24.02 -11.28 -8.30
N ALA A 197 23.77 -11.37 -6.99
CA ALA A 197 23.16 -12.56 -6.41
C ALA A 197 21.74 -12.83 -6.97
N GLY A 198 20.93 -11.79 -7.16
CA GLY A 198 19.61 -11.92 -7.79
C GLY A 198 19.69 -12.40 -9.24
N LEU A 199 20.59 -11.83 -10.03
CA LEU A 199 20.83 -12.26 -11.41
C LEU A 199 21.33 -13.71 -11.48
N LEU A 200 22.30 -14.08 -10.63
CA LEU A 200 22.83 -15.44 -10.57
C LEU A 200 21.74 -16.44 -10.14
N GLY A 201 20.86 -16.07 -9.21
CA GLY A 201 19.72 -16.90 -8.83
C GLY A 201 18.76 -17.13 -9.99
N LEU A 202 18.47 -16.10 -10.79
CA LEU A 202 17.65 -16.24 -12.00
C LEU A 202 18.31 -17.16 -13.04
N LEU A 203 19.58 -16.90 -13.36
CA LEU A 203 20.35 -17.67 -14.34
C LEU A 203 20.55 -19.12 -13.92
N ALA A 204 20.66 -19.40 -12.61
CA ALA A 204 20.75 -20.77 -12.09
C ALA A 204 19.53 -21.64 -12.42
N VAL A 205 18.38 -21.03 -12.73
CA VAL A 205 17.19 -21.75 -13.21
C VAL A 205 17.12 -21.74 -14.74
N LEU A 206 17.31 -20.57 -15.35
CA LEU A 206 17.10 -20.41 -16.79
C LEU A 206 18.18 -21.09 -17.64
N VAL A 207 19.45 -21.06 -17.23
CA VAL A 207 20.55 -21.63 -18.01
C VAL A 207 20.44 -23.16 -18.12
N PRO A 208 20.26 -23.92 -17.02
CA PRO A 208 20.09 -25.37 -17.12
C PRO A 208 18.84 -25.76 -17.92
N TYR A 209 17.75 -25.01 -17.75
CA TYR A 209 16.52 -25.27 -18.50
C TYR A 209 16.69 -24.99 -20.00
N SER A 210 17.35 -23.89 -20.35
CA SER A 210 17.67 -23.55 -21.75
C SER A 210 18.60 -24.58 -22.39
N ALA A 211 19.55 -25.13 -21.62
CA ALA A 211 20.38 -26.24 -22.08
C ALA A 211 19.56 -27.51 -22.36
N ARG A 212 18.50 -27.76 -21.56
CA ARG A 212 17.56 -28.85 -21.82
C ARG A 212 16.73 -28.62 -23.08
N VAL A 213 16.18 -27.42 -23.28
CA VAL A 213 15.48 -27.05 -24.52
C VAL A 213 16.40 -27.26 -25.73
N HIS A 214 17.66 -26.86 -25.63
CA HIS A 214 18.66 -27.07 -26.68
C HIS A 214 18.95 -28.56 -26.92
N ALA A 215 19.04 -29.38 -25.88
CA ALA A 215 19.25 -30.81 -26.02
C ALA A 215 18.08 -31.53 -26.72
N GLU A 216 16.84 -31.06 -26.51
CA GLU A 216 15.63 -31.65 -27.11
C GLU A 216 15.31 -31.11 -28.51
N THR A 217 15.61 -29.83 -28.78
CA THR A 217 15.20 -29.14 -30.02
C THR A 217 16.34 -28.72 -30.95
N GLY A 218 17.58 -28.77 -30.48
CA GLY A 218 18.75 -28.22 -31.16
C GLY A 218 18.85 -26.68 -31.13
N LYS A 219 17.87 -25.97 -30.54
CA LYS A 219 17.81 -24.48 -30.51
C LYS A 219 17.87 -23.96 -29.07
N TRP A 220 18.61 -22.87 -28.85
CA TRP A 220 18.62 -22.19 -27.56
C TRP A 220 17.34 -21.38 -27.38
N GLY A 221 16.65 -21.60 -26.26
CA GLY A 221 15.39 -20.94 -25.96
C GLY A 221 14.88 -21.29 -24.56
N LEU A 222 13.65 -20.88 -24.26
CA LEU A 222 12.94 -21.23 -23.03
C LEU A 222 11.64 -21.99 -23.32
N THR A 223 11.34 -22.25 -24.59
CA THR A 223 10.18 -22.98 -25.09
C THR A 223 10.54 -23.62 -26.43
N GLY A 224 9.68 -24.51 -26.92
CA GLY A 224 9.67 -25.03 -28.28
C GLY A 224 9.38 -23.97 -29.35
N PRO A 225 8.93 -24.38 -30.56
CA PRO A 225 8.84 -23.52 -31.74
C PRO A 225 8.22 -22.14 -31.44
N SER A 226 9.07 -21.10 -31.42
CA SER A 226 8.72 -19.74 -30.96
C SER A 226 8.42 -18.76 -32.10
N GLY A 227 8.57 -19.19 -33.36
CA GLY A 227 8.42 -18.33 -34.53
C GLY A 227 6.99 -17.80 -34.71
N ASN A 228 5.99 -18.60 -34.32
CA ASN A 228 4.59 -18.32 -34.58
C ASN A 228 4.02 -17.21 -33.69
N MET A 229 4.60 -16.97 -32.51
CA MET A 229 4.16 -15.87 -31.64
C MET A 229 4.43 -14.49 -32.25
N LEU A 230 5.61 -14.30 -32.86
CA LEU A 230 5.95 -13.05 -33.52
C LEU A 230 5.16 -12.88 -34.83
N TYR A 231 5.00 -14.00 -35.57
CA TYR A 231 4.13 -14.05 -36.73
C TYR A 231 2.71 -13.62 -36.38
N GLY A 232 2.10 -14.14 -35.32
CA GLY A 232 0.72 -13.83 -34.98
C GLY A 232 0.44 -12.34 -34.80
N ARG A 233 1.31 -11.64 -34.04
CA ARG A 233 1.22 -10.19 -33.85
C ARG A 233 1.39 -9.43 -35.16
N THR A 234 2.38 -9.80 -35.96
CA THR A 234 2.71 -9.07 -37.19
C THR A 234 1.71 -9.34 -38.32
N ALA A 235 1.19 -10.56 -38.44
CA ALA A 235 0.16 -10.94 -39.40
C ALA A 235 -1.14 -10.16 -39.16
N ALA A 236 -1.57 -10.03 -37.90
CA ALA A 236 -2.75 -9.24 -37.56
C ALA A 236 -2.64 -7.77 -37.99
N VAL A 237 -1.43 -7.24 -37.99
CA VAL A 237 -1.16 -5.84 -38.35
C VAL A 237 -0.76 -5.67 -39.81
N ALA A 238 -0.25 -6.69 -40.51
CA ALA A 238 0.38 -6.53 -41.83
C ALA A 238 -0.55 -5.91 -42.89
N ASP A 239 -0.18 -4.74 -43.42
CA ASP A 239 -0.72 -4.25 -44.69
C ASP A 239 0.03 -4.92 -45.85
N CYS A 240 -0.49 -6.06 -46.29
CA CYS A 240 0.10 -6.86 -47.34
C CYS A 240 0.06 -6.19 -48.72
N ALA A 241 -0.81 -5.20 -48.95
CA ALA A 241 -0.82 -4.48 -50.21
C ALA A 241 0.40 -3.55 -50.37
N ASN A 242 0.96 -3.10 -49.25
CA ASN A 242 2.09 -2.16 -49.21
C ASN A 242 3.42 -2.81 -48.77
N LEU A 243 3.43 -4.14 -48.59
CA LEU A 243 4.62 -4.91 -48.24
C LEU A 243 5.36 -5.39 -49.50
N HIS A 244 6.64 -5.04 -49.58
CA HIS A 244 7.54 -5.52 -50.62
C HIS A 244 8.38 -6.67 -50.05
N LEU A 245 7.83 -7.88 -50.06
CA LEU A 245 8.48 -9.09 -49.56
C LEU A 245 8.77 -10.07 -50.71
N ASP A 246 9.67 -11.02 -50.47
CA ASP A 246 9.90 -12.15 -51.37
C ASP A 246 8.56 -12.87 -51.64
N PRO A 247 8.27 -13.28 -52.88
CA PRO A 247 7.07 -14.07 -53.21
C PRO A 247 6.84 -15.27 -52.27
N ALA A 248 7.90 -15.92 -51.77
CA ALA A 248 7.79 -17.03 -50.82
C ALA A 248 7.23 -16.59 -49.45
N LEU A 249 7.45 -15.34 -49.04
CA LEU A 249 6.93 -14.76 -47.80
C LEU A 249 5.52 -14.20 -47.97
N MET A 250 5.13 -13.80 -49.18
CA MET A 250 3.78 -13.29 -49.47
C MET A 250 2.69 -14.34 -49.22
N VAL A 251 3.02 -15.64 -49.22
CA VAL A 251 2.08 -16.72 -48.85
C VAL A 251 1.65 -16.63 -47.37
N PHE A 252 2.44 -15.99 -46.51
CA PHE A 252 2.13 -15.79 -45.09
C PHE A 252 1.21 -14.58 -44.83
N CYS A 253 0.84 -13.82 -45.87
CA CYS A 253 -0.09 -12.71 -45.74
C CYS A 253 -1.52 -13.18 -45.46
N PRO A 254 -2.18 -12.65 -44.41
CA PRO A 254 -3.58 -12.98 -44.15
C PRO A 254 -4.50 -12.49 -45.26
N ALA A 255 -5.45 -13.34 -45.67
CA ALA A 255 -6.48 -12.99 -46.66
C ALA A 255 -7.61 -12.13 -46.07
N GLU A 256 -7.79 -12.15 -44.75
CA GLU A 256 -8.88 -11.47 -44.05
C GLU A 256 -8.60 -9.97 -43.91
N PRO A 257 -9.63 -9.10 -43.87
CA PRO A 257 -9.47 -7.69 -43.50
C PRO A 257 -8.92 -7.54 -42.07
N ARG A 258 -8.12 -6.49 -41.81
CA ARG A 258 -7.43 -6.24 -40.52
C ARG A 258 -8.36 -6.33 -39.32
N GLU A 259 -9.60 -5.87 -39.44
CA GLU A 259 -10.60 -5.80 -38.36
C GLU A 259 -11.13 -7.17 -37.92
N LYS A 260 -10.85 -8.23 -38.69
CA LYS A 260 -11.25 -9.61 -38.37
C LYS A 260 -10.08 -10.48 -37.93
N ARG A 261 -8.88 -9.91 -37.87
CA ARG A 261 -7.64 -10.64 -37.62
C ARG A 261 -7.41 -10.83 -36.13
N LEU A 262 -7.86 -11.97 -35.61
CA LEU A 262 -7.57 -12.39 -34.25
C LEU A 262 -6.10 -12.86 -34.13
N VAL A 263 -5.28 -12.16 -33.33
CA VAL A 263 -3.86 -12.51 -33.12
C VAL A 263 -3.67 -13.98 -32.70
N ASP A 264 -4.59 -14.50 -31.89
CA ASP A 264 -4.59 -15.86 -31.35
C ASP A 264 -4.67 -16.92 -32.47
N ASN A 265 -5.44 -16.65 -33.53
CA ASN A 265 -5.58 -17.57 -34.67
C ASN A 265 -4.26 -17.71 -35.43
N TYR A 266 -3.57 -16.60 -35.69
CA TYR A 266 -2.29 -16.62 -36.40
C TYR A 266 -1.15 -17.17 -35.55
N THR A 267 -1.23 -16.99 -34.23
CA THR A 267 -0.25 -17.56 -33.30
C THR A 267 -0.25 -19.08 -33.30
N HIS A 268 -1.42 -19.69 -33.55
CA HIS A 268 -1.61 -21.15 -33.61
C HIS A 268 -1.86 -21.65 -35.04
N ALA A 269 -1.48 -20.88 -36.05
CA ALA A 269 -1.76 -21.22 -37.45
C ALA A 269 -1.04 -22.50 -37.91
N ASP A 270 0.05 -22.88 -37.23
CA ASP A 270 0.78 -24.12 -37.48
C ASP A 270 0.00 -25.40 -37.13
N LEU A 271 -1.08 -25.27 -36.35
CA LEU A 271 -2.00 -26.39 -36.10
C LEU A 271 -2.85 -26.72 -37.32
N ASP A 272 -3.01 -25.79 -38.27
CA ASP A 272 -3.65 -26.07 -39.56
C ASP A 272 -2.61 -26.70 -40.52
N PRO A 273 -2.78 -27.98 -40.92
CA PRO A 273 -1.86 -28.64 -41.84
C PRO A 273 -1.77 -27.92 -43.20
N ASN A 274 -2.79 -27.16 -43.58
CA ASN A 274 -2.85 -26.42 -44.84
C ASN A 274 -2.18 -25.05 -44.77
N TRP A 275 -1.87 -24.53 -43.58
CA TRP A 275 -1.18 -23.25 -43.44
C TRP A 275 0.32 -23.37 -43.78
N PRO A 276 0.95 -22.35 -44.38
CA PRO A 276 0.35 -21.11 -44.94
C PRO A 276 -0.17 -21.29 -46.38
N GLY A 277 -0.06 -22.50 -46.92
CA GLY A 277 -0.25 -22.82 -48.34
C GLY A 277 0.96 -23.60 -48.88
N PRO A 278 1.03 -23.81 -50.20
CA PRO A 278 2.15 -24.52 -50.84
C PRO A 278 3.45 -23.71 -50.73
N LEU A 279 4.51 -24.35 -50.25
CA LEU A 279 5.86 -23.80 -50.15
C LEU A 279 6.85 -24.65 -50.96
N PRO A 280 8.02 -24.09 -51.34
CA PRO A 280 9.07 -24.87 -51.99
C PRO A 280 9.46 -26.14 -51.19
N PRO A 281 9.76 -27.27 -51.84
CA PRO A 281 10.18 -28.48 -51.15
C PRO A 281 11.38 -28.24 -50.22
N GLY A 282 11.28 -28.69 -48.97
CA GLY A 282 12.33 -28.51 -47.95
C GLY A 282 12.34 -27.15 -47.24
N ALA A 283 11.36 -26.27 -47.50
CA ALA A 283 11.23 -25.01 -46.80
C ALA A 283 10.90 -25.20 -45.31
N ASP A 284 11.61 -24.49 -44.43
CA ASP A 284 11.28 -24.40 -43.01
C ASP A 284 10.17 -23.36 -42.80
N LYS A 285 8.94 -23.85 -42.63
CA LYS A 285 7.74 -23.02 -42.39
C LYS A 285 7.94 -22.01 -41.26
N ALA A 286 8.53 -22.43 -40.14
CA ALA A 286 8.67 -21.60 -38.96
C ALA A 286 9.73 -20.51 -39.17
N ALA A 287 10.80 -20.82 -39.93
CA ALA A 287 11.80 -19.83 -40.30
C ALA A 287 11.23 -18.76 -41.23
N LEU A 288 10.44 -19.15 -42.23
CA LEU A 288 9.80 -18.21 -43.16
C LEU A 288 8.73 -17.34 -42.47
N ALA A 289 7.94 -17.90 -41.54
CA ALA A 289 7.01 -17.12 -40.73
C ALA A 289 7.74 -16.07 -39.86
N HIS A 290 8.88 -16.45 -39.29
CA HIS A 290 9.73 -15.52 -38.55
C HIS A 290 10.29 -14.42 -39.46
N GLU A 291 10.76 -14.77 -40.65
CA GLU A 291 11.29 -13.80 -41.64
C GLU A 291 10.21 -12.82 -42.12
N PHE A 292 9.00 -13.31 -42.41
CA PHE A 292 7.83 -12.48 -42.69
C PHE A 292 7.59 -11.49 -41.54
N ALA A 293 7.57 -11.98 -40.30
CA ALA A 293 7.33 -11.14 -39.13
C ALA A 293 8.37 -10.03 -38.96
N ILE A 294 9.67 -10.36 -39.16
CA ILE A 294 10.75 -9.37 -39.16
C ILE A 294 10.60 -8.38 -40.31
N GLY A 295 10.15 -8.83 -41.49
CA GLY A 295 9.83 -7.97 -42.64
C GLY A 295 8.75 -6.95 -42.32
N VAL A 296 7.64 -7.39 -41.72
CA VAL A 296 6.54 -6.51 -41.27
C VAL A 296 7.04 -5.52 -40.21
N LEU A 297 7.80 -5.96 -39.21
CA LEU A 297 8.32 -5.08 -38.16
C LEU A 297 9.21 -3.95 -38.70
N LYS A 298 10.02 -4.24 -39.73
CA LYS A 298 10.87 -3.24 -40.38
C LYS A 298 10.08 -2.29 -41.26
N ALA A 299 9.07 -2.79 -41.98
CA ALA A 299 8.27 -2.00 -42.91
C ALA A 299 7.16 -1.18 -42.24
N GLN A 300 6.55 -1.70 -41.18
CA GLN A 300 5.37 -1.16 -40.49
C GLN A 300 5.58 -1.02 -38.96
N PRO A 301 6.67 -0.39 -38.49
CA PRO A 301 6.96 -0.31 -37.04
C PRO A 301 5.91 0.52 -36.27
N ARG A 302 5.29 1.51 -36.93
CA ARG A 302 4.27 2.35 -36.32
C ARG A 302 2.96 1.59 -36.09
N ASP A 303 2.49 0.85 -37.10
CA ASP A 303 1.27 0.05 -36.98
C ASP A 303 1.40 -1.01 -35.87
N VAL A 304 2.57 -1.65 -35.77
CA VAL A 304 2.81 -2.65 -34.71
C VAL A 304 2.86 -1.97 -33.33
N ALA A 305 3.54 -0.83 -33.21
CA ALA A 305 3.58 -0.10 -31.95
C ALA A 305 2.20 0.40 -31.52
N GLU A 306 1.39 0.89 -32.46
CA GLU A 306 0.01 1.32 -32.19
C GLU A 306 -0.86 0.15 -31.73
N ALA A 307 -0.80 -1.01 -32.39
CA ALA A 307 -1.52 -2.21 -31.96
C ALA A 307 -1.15 -2.63 -30.53
N VAL A 308 0.15 -2.65 -30.21
CA VAL A 308 0.63 -2.98 -28.84
C VAL A 308 0.17 -1.95 -27.81
N LEU A 309 0.21 -0.65 -28.13
CA LEU A 309 -0.23 0.41 -27.23
C LEU A 309 -1.75 0.39 -27.00
N ASN A 310 -2.53 0.09 -28.03
CA ASN A 310 -3.98 -0.09 -27.93
C ASN A 310 -4.32 -1.28 -27.03
N ASP A 311 -3.67 -2.43 -27.25
CA ASP A 311 -3.83 -3.62 -26.41
C ASP A 311 -3.41 -3.37 -24.95
N PHE A 312 -2.32 -2.62 -24.75
CA PHE A 312 -1.90 -2.21 -23.41
C PHE A 312 -2.93 -1.29 -22.74
N ALA A 313 -3.50 -0.34 -23.48
CA ALA A 313 -4.52 0.59 -22.99
C ALA A 313 -5.83 -0.12 -22.59
N LYS A 314 -6.25 -1.16 -23.33
CA LYS A 314 -7.41 -2.01 -22.98
C LYS A 314 -7.30 -2.60 -21.57
N SER A 315 -6.08 -2.89 -21.11
CA SER A 315 -5.82 -3.38 -19.74
C SER A 315 -6.19 -2.39 -18.64
N PHE A 316 -6.54 -1.15 -18.97
CA PHE A 316 -6.98 -0.12 -18.03
C PHE A 316 -8.41 0.40 -18.31
N ALA A 317 -9.16 -0.27 -19.19
CA ALA A 317 -10.54 0.11 -19.46
C ALA A 317 -11.45 -0.05 -18.23
N TRP A 318 -12.48 0.79 -18.13
CA TRP A 318 -13.46 0.76 -17.03
C TRP A 318 -14.41 -0.42 -17.10
N THR A 319 -14.69 -0.88 -18.31
CA THR A 319 -15.56 -2.01 -18.63
C THR A 319 -14.76 -3.06 -19.39
N ARG A 320 -15.09 -4.34 -19.18
CA ARG A 320 -14.55 -5.42 -20.02
C ARG A 320 -15.41 -5.55 -21.26
N GLU A 321 -14.92 -5.01 -22.36
CA GLU A 321 -15.54 -5.08 -23.67
C GLU A 321 -14.72 -6.01 -24.58
N GLN A 322 -15.34 -6.47 -25.67
CA GLN A 322 -14.72 -7.36 -26.64
C GLN A 322 -14.61 -6.64 -27.98
N ASP A 323 -13.39 -6.50 -28.48
CA ASP A 323 -13.12 -6.18 -29.87
C ASP A 323 -13.10 -7.47 -30.72
N PRO A 324 -13.53 -7.45 -31.99
CA PRO A 324 -13.44 -8.62 -32.88
C PRO A 324 -12.02 -9.19 -33.05
N THR A 325 -10.99 -8.37 -32.83
CA THR A 325 -9.57 -8.76 -32.91
C THR A 325 -9.01 -9.32 -31.59
N ASP A 326 -9.80 -9.29 -30.50
CA ASP A 326 -9.41 -9.78 -29.18
C ASP A 326 -9.80 -11.24 -28.96
N VAL A 327 -9.06 -11.91 -28.08
CA VAL A 327 -9.47 -13.23 -27.58
C VAL A 327 -10.87 -13.12 -26.97
N PRO A 328 -11.86 -13.93 -27.41
CA PRO A 328 -13.24 -13.79 -26.99
C PRO A 328 -13.41 -13.76 -25.47
N LEU A 329 -14.17 -12.78 -24.98
CA LEU A 329 -14.32 -12.50 -23.55
C LEU A 329 -15.08 -13.62 -22.83
N ASP A 330 -15.99 -14.27 -23.53
CA ASP A 330 -16.83 -15.37 -23.04
C ASP A 330 -16.03 -16.62 -22.64
N ARG A 331 -14.82 -16.82 -23.20
CA ARG A 331 -13.86 -17.85 -22.76
C ARG A 331 -13.54 -17.72 -21.26
N TRP A 332 -13.58 -16.49 -20.73
CA TRP A 332 -13.25 -16.18 -19.35
C TRP A 332 -14.48 -15.89 -18.48
N GLN A 333 -15.69 -16.11 -19.01
CA GLN A 333 -16.94 -15.95 -18.29
C GLN A 333 -17.52 -17.29 -17.82
N PHE A 334 -18.16 -17.30 -16.66
CA PHE A 334 -18.96 -18.42 -16.19
C PHE A 334 -20.08 -18.72 -17.19
N GLN A 335 -20.13 -19.94 -17.70
CA GLN A 335 -21.13 -20.38 -18.68
C GLN A 335 -22.20 -21.24 -18.01
N PRO A 336 -23.46 -21.18 -18.47
CA PRO A 336 -24.55 -22.00 -17.94
C PRO A 336 -24.44 -23.49 -18.33
N SER A 337 -23.58 -23.82 -19.30
CA SER A 337 -23.21 -25.17 -19.71
C SER A 337 -21.71 -25.36 -19.59
N TYR A 338 -21.24 -26.61 -19.61
CA TYR A 338 -19.81 -26.88 -19.60
C TYR A 338 -19.17 -26.27 -20.86
N PRO A 339 -18.20 -25.34 -20.74
CA PRO A 339 -17.57 -24.77 -21.92
C PRO A 339 -16.76 -25.83 -22.67
N GLN A 340 -16.99 -25.94 -23.98
CA GLN A 340 -16.28 -26.89 -24.83
C GLN A 340 -15.24 -26.15 -25.67
N TRP A 341 -13.97 -26.30 -25.30
CA TRP A 341 -12.83 -25.81 -26.09
C TRP A 341 -11.97 -26.94 -26.68
N ALA A 342 -12.43 -28.18 -26.50
CA ALA A 342 -11.93 -29.40 -27.11
C ALA A 342 -13.12 -30.32 -27.40
N ASP A 343 -12.88 -31.41 -28.12
CA ASP A 343 -13.91 -32.41 -28.37
C ASP A 343 -14.47 -32.97 -27.06
N GLN A 344 -15.80 -33.16 -27.00
CA GLN A 344 -16.45 -33.61 -25.76
C GLN A 344 -15.93 -34.99 -25.32
N SER A 345 -15.60 -35.88 -26.26
CA SER A 345 -15.06 -37.20 -25.90
C SER A 345 -13.69 -37.10 -25.24
N LEU A 346 -12.88 -36.11 -25.60
CA LEU A 346 -11.59 -35.85 -24.96
C LEU A 346 -11.78 -35.27 -23.55
N ILE A 347 -12.71 -34.33 -23.38
CA ILE A 347 -13.05 -33.78 -22.06
C ILE A 347 -13.52 -34.90 -21.13
N ASP A 348 -14.44 -35.75 -21.61
CA ASP A 348 -14.98 -36.87 -20.83
C ASP A 348 -13.90 -37.90 -20.51
N LEU A 349 -13.03 -38.22 -21.47
CA LEU A 349 -11.91 -39.13 -21.26
C LEU A 349 -10.97 -38.62 -20.15
N VAL A 350 -10.54 -37.37 -20.23
CA VAL A 350 -9.60 -36.78 -19.27
C VAL A 350 -10.23 -36.69 -17.88
N THR A 351 -11.50 -36.27 -17.78
CA THR A 351 -12.20 -36.16 -16.50
C THR A 351 -12.49 -37.52 -15.88
N LEU A 352 -12.90 -38.52 -16.67
CA LEU A 352 -13.07 -39.91 -16.20
C LEU A 352 -11.75 -40.53 -15.73
N GLN A 353 -10.65 -40.31 -16.45
CA GLN A 353 -9.34 -40.86 -16.10
C GLN A 353 -8.80 -40.30 -14.78
N ASN A 354 -9.03 -39.01 -14.51
CA ASN A 354 -8.44 -38.34 -13.35
C ASN A 354 -9.35 -38.31 -12.12
N ASP A 355 -10.67 -38.27 -12.31
CA ASP A 355 -11.64 -38.09 -11.21
C ASP A 355 -12.76 -39.14 -11.22
N GLY A 356 -12.83 -40.03 -12.22
CA GLY A 356 -13.87 -41.06 -12.32
C GLY A 356 -15.26 -40.51 -12.63
N VAL A 357 -15.36 -39.24 -13.03
CA VAL A 357 -16.62 -38.55 -13.34
C VAL A 357 -16.53 -37.81 -14.66
N VAL A 358 -17.65 -37.71 -15.36
CA VAL A 358 -17.79 -36.90 -16.58
C VAL A 358 -17.95 -35.43 -16.19
N ALA A 359 -17.37 -34.55 -17.01
CA ALA A 359 -17.56 -33.11 -16.92
C ALA A 359 -19.04 -32.72 -16.82
N SER A 360 -19.40 -31.88 -15.84
CA SER A 360 -20.79 -31.46 -15.63
C SER A 360 -20.88 -30.07 -15.01
N VAL A 361 -22.03 -29.42 -15.22
CA VAL A 361 -22.34 -28.09 -14.67
C VAL A 361 -23.68 -28.10 -13.94
N ASP A 362 -23.66 -27.62 -12.70
CA ASP A 362 -24.89 -27.27 -11.97
C ASP A 362 -25.40 -25.91 -12.48
N GLN A 363 -26.41 -25.93 -13.34
CA GLN A 363 -26.89 -24.74 -14.03
C GLN A 363 -27.40 -23.64 -13.08
N PRO A 364 -28.18 -23.94 -12.01
CA PRO A 364 -28.58 -22.92 -11.04
C PRO A 364 -27.39 -22.19 -10.40
N LEU A 365 -26.37 -22.91 -9.95
CA LEU A 365 -25.18 -22.30 -9.35
C LEU A 365 -24.36 -21.52 -10.39
N ALA A 366 -24.16 -22.09 -11.57
CA ALA A 366 -23.48 -21.44 -12.68
C ALA A 366 -24.15 -20.12 -13.08
N LYS A 367 -25.49 -20.07 -13.09
CA LYS A 367 -26.25 -18.86 -13.36
C LYS A 367 -26.00 -17.78 -12.30
N ILE A 368 -25.99 -18.12 -11.01
CA ILE A 368 -25.68 -17.17 -9.93
C ILE A 368 -24.28 -16.56 -10.13
N LEU A 369 -23.29 -17.40 -10.45
CA LEU A 369 -21.91 -16.96 -10.68
C LEU A 369 -21.79 -16.07 -11.92
N ARG A 370 -22.50 -16.43 -13.01
CA ARG A 370 -22.57 -15.64 -14.23
C ARG A 370 -23.24 -14.29 -14.00
N ASP A 371 -24.37 -14.26 -13.29
CA ASP A 371 -25.09 -13.03 -12.95
C ASP A 371 -24.23 -12.12 -12.05
N TYR A 372 -23.49 -12.70 -11.10
CA TYR A 372 -22.49 -11.97 -10.31
C TYR A 372 -21.41 -11.35 -11.20
N GLN A 373 -20.82 -12.15 -12.10
CA GLN A 373 -19.75 -11.70 -12.99
C GLN A 373 -20.22 -10.58 -13.93
N LEU A 374 -21.35 -10.77 -14.61
CA LEU A 374 -21.90 -9.81 -15.57
C LEU A 374 -22.49 -8.56 -14.88
N GLY A 375 -22.97 -8.71 -13.64
CA GLY A 375 -23.46 -7.62 -12.80
C GLY A 375 -22.37 -6.71 -12.20
N GLY A 376 -21.10 -6.88 -12.60
CA GLY A 376 -19.98 -6.06 -12.13
C GLY A 376 -19.17 -6.67 -10.98
N GLY A 377 -19.31 -7.98 -10.73
CA GLY A 377 -18.50 -8.76 -9.79
C GLY A 377 -17.04 -8.96 -10.24
N TYR A 378 -16.41 -7.95 -10.83
CA TYR A 378 -15.02 -7.98 -11.26
C TYR A 378 -14.36 -6.61 -11.01
N VAL A 379 -13.03 -6.59 -10.98
CA VAL A 379 -12.26 -5.36 -10.84
C VAL A 379 -11.99 -4.78 -12.21
N SER A 380 -12.40 -3.52 -12.40
CA SER A 380 -12.16 -2.81 -13.65
C SER A 380 -10.68 -2.47 -13.82
N GLY A 381 -10.24 -2.43 -15.08
CA GLY A 381 -8.90 -1.96 -15.43
C GLY A 381 -8.64 -0.54 -14.94
N GLY A 382 -9.65 0.33 -14.93
CA GLY A 382 -9.54 1.68 -14.39
C GLY A 382 -9.12 1.73 -12.92
N VAL A 383 -9.61 0.80 -12.08
CA VAL A 383 -9.18 0.68 -10.68
C VAL A 383 -7.72 0.24 -10.59
N LEU A 384 -7.29 -0.71 -11.44
CA LEU A 384 -5.88 -1.11 -11.53
C LEU A 384 -4.98 0.05 -11.99
N GLY A 385 -5.47 0.86 -12.94
CA GLY A 385 -4.80 2.07 -13.41
C GLY A 385 -4.62 3.11 -12.31
N ILE A 386 -5.65 3.34 -11.48
CA ILE A 386 -5.53 4.18 -10.27
C ILE A 386 -4.46 3.60 -9.32
N GLY A 387 -4.45 2.27 -9.12
CA GLY A 387 -3.44 1.61 -8.30
C GLY A 387 -2.01 1.85 -8.81
N ALA A 388 -1.80 1.70 -10.12
CA ALA A 388 -0.54 1.99 -10.79
C ALA A 388 -0.12 3.47 -10.61
N LEU A 389 -1.04 4.40 -10.87
CA LEU A 389 -0.80 5.84 -10.74
C LEU A 389 -0.44 6.24 -9.30
N LEU A 390 -1.20 5.77 -8.30
CA LEU A 390 -0.91 6.03 -6.89
C LEU A 390 0.46 5.49 -6.47
N GLY A 391 0.87 4.35 -7.01
CA GLY A 391 2.20 3.80 -6.81
C GLY A 391 3.30 4.68 -7.41
N LEU A 392 3.16 5.08 -8.68
CA LEU A 392 4.14 5.88 -9.42
C LEU A 392 4.28 7.30 -8.88
N VAL A 393 3.17 7.98 -8.56
CA VAL A 393 3.18 9.38 -8.09
C VAL A 393 3.97 9.56 -6.80
N THR A 394 4.21 8.47 -6.06
CA THR A 394 5.05 8.51 -4.86
C THR A 394 6.48 8.98 -5.14
N VAL A 395 6.97 8.89 -6.39
CA VAL A 395 8.29 9.43 -6.80
C VAL A 395 8.41 10.94 -6.55
N VAL A 396 7.29 11.68 -6.59
CA VAL A 396 7.25 13.13 -6.34
C VAL A 396 7.62 13.46 -4.88
N ARG A 397 7.44 12.51 -3.96
CA ARG A 397 7.80 12.66 -2.55
C ARG A 397 9.32 12.56 -2.40
N ARG A 398 10.00 13.72 -2.43
CA ARG A 398 11.46 13.87 -2.29
C ARG A 398 12.01 13.61 -0.88
N LYS A 399 11.58 12.56 -0.18
CA LYS A 399 12.23 12.13 1.07
C LYS A 399 13.39 11.19 0.73
N LYS A 400 14.60 11.52 1.19
CA LYS A 400 15.78 10.65 1.11
C LYS A 400 16.16 10.18 2.52
N PRO A 401 16.36 8.87 2.75
CA PRO A 401 16.14 7.74 1.84
C PRO A 401 14.65 7.40 1.60
N LEU A 402 14.38 6.64 0.52
CA LEU A 402 13.06 6.07 0.18
C LEU A 402 12.53 5.25 1.37
N ASP A 403 11.31 5.54 1.84
CA ASP A 403 10.62 4.69 2.81
C ASP A 403 10.26 3.33 2.16
N ARG A 404 10.18 2.26 2.95
CA ARG A 404 9.90 0.90 2.47
C ARG A 404 8.54 0.79 1.78
N ALA A 405 7.55 1.53 2.26
CA ALA A 405 6.24 1.61 1.59
C ALA A 405 6.35 2.24 0.20
N GLN A 406 7.17 3.28 0.05
CA GLN A 406 7.42 3.95 -1.24
C GLN A 406 8.17 3.03 -2.21
N ALA A 407 9.23 2.37 -1.74
CA ALA A 407 9.98 1.40 -2.54
C ALA A 407 9.10 0.22 -2.97
N GLY A 408 8.24 -0.28 -2.07
CA GLY A 408 7.28 -1.33 -2.40
C GLY A 408 6.20 -0.89 -3.38
N ALA A 409 5.69 0.34 -3.25
CA ALA A 409 4.72 0.90 -4.18
C ALA A 409 5.28 1.02 -5.60
N LEU A 410 6.51 1.52 -5.73
CA LEU A 410 7.20 1.65 -7.02
C LEU A 410 7.51 0.30 -7.65
N LEU A 411 8.03 -0.67 -6.89
CA LEU A 411 8.32 -2.01 -7.39
C LEU A 411 7.04 -2.71 -7.89
N ALA A 412 5.96 -2.65 -7.11
CA ALA A 412 4.70 -3.29 -7.48
C ALA A 412 4.06 -2.60 -8.71
N ALA A 413 4.08 -1.26 -8.77
CA ALA A 413 3.57 -0.51 -9.92
C ALA A 413 4.37 -0.82 -11.20
N SER A 414 5.70 -0.74 -11.14
CA SER A 414 6.55 -1.00 -12.31
C SER A 414 6.45 -2.45 -12.77
N SER A 415 6.39 -3.41 -11.85
CA SER A 415 6.21 -4.82 -12.18
C SER A 415 4.87 -5.07 -12.86
N GLY A 416 3.76 -4.52 -12.33
CA GLY A 416 2.44 -4.68 -12.93
C GLY A 416 2.33 -4.06 -14.33
N ILE A 417 2.88 -2.86 -14.51
CA ILE A 417 2.92 -2.16 -15.81
C ILE A 417 3.75 -2.95 -16.83
N VAL A 418 4.97 -3.37 -16.45
CA VAL A 418 5.86 -4.12 -17.36
C VAL A 418 5.24 -5.46 -17.73
N LEU A 419 4.57 -6.14 -16.80
CA LEU A 419 3.90 -7.41 -17.07
C LEU A 419 2.74 -7.26 -18.05
N LEU A 420 1.87 -6.25 -17.86
CA LEU A 420 0.77 -5.96 -18.76
C LEU A 420 1.27 -5.53 -20.14
N PHE A 421 2.32 -4.70 -20.19
CA PHE A 421 2.93 -4.29 -21.45
C PHE A 421 3.56 -5.47 -22.19
N ALA A 422 4.30 -6.34 -21.49
CA ALA A 422 4.88 -7.54 -22.09
C ALA A 422 3.81 -8.50 -22.64
N SER A 423 2.66 -8.61 -21.95
CA SER A 423 1.52 -9.38 -22.45
C SER A 423 0.93 -8.73 -23.71
N ALA A 424 0.77 -7.41 -23.71
CA ALA A 424 0.29 -6.65 -24.87
C ALA A 424 1.26 -6.66 -26.06
N VAL A 425 2.56 -6.88 -25.88
CA VAL A 425 3.48 -7.12 -27.00
C VAL A 425 3.08 -8.39 -27.76
N PHE A 426 2.62 -9.40 -27.04
CA PHE A 426 2.17 -10.67 -27.61
C PHE A 426 0.73 -10.57 -28.16
N GLN A 427 -0.28 -10.52 -27.29
CA GLN A 427 -1.70 -10.32 -27.64
C GLN A 427 -2.50 -9.81 -26.43
N PHE A 428 -3.62 -9.14 -26.67
CA PHE A 428 -4.55 -8.81 -25.60
C PHE A 428 -5.49 -9.97 -25.27
N SER A 429 -5.64 -10.25 -23.98
CA SER A 429 -6.67 -11.12 -23.43
C SER A 429 -6.97 -10.68 -22.01
N TRP A 430 -8.24 -10.65 -21.61
CA TRP A 430 -8.65 -10.31 -20.24
C TRP A 430 -8.05 -11.26 -19.19
N ARG A 431 -7.68 -12.49 -19.57
CA ARG A 431 -6.91 -13.42 -18.74
C ARG A 431 -5.53 -12.89 -18.37
N TYR A 432 -4.85 -12.18 -19.27
CA TYR A 432 -3.49 -11.67 -19.02
C TYR A 432 -3.46 -10.47 -18.06
N GLN A 433 -4.63 -9.90 -17.77
CA GLN A 433 -4.78 -8.88 -16.74
C GLN A 433 -4.74 -9.47 -15.31
N LEU A 434 -5.10 -10.75 -15.13
CA LEU A 434 -5.31 -11.35 -13.79
C LEU A 434 -4.09 -11.28 -12.87
N PRO A 435 -2.85 -11.56 -13.34
CA PRO A 435 -1.67 -11.41 -12.48
C PRO A 435 -1.45 -9.98 -11.94
N ALA A 436 -1.98 -8.96 -12.64
CA ALA A 436 -1.93 -7.57 -12.18
C ALA A 436 -2.87 -7.28 -11.00
N LEU A 437 -3.87 -8.14 -10.72
CA LEU A 437 -4.73 -8.08 -9.53
C LEU A 437 -3.94 -8.26 -8.23
N VAL A 438 -2.74 -8.85 -8.29
CA VAL A 438 -1.83 -8.91 -7.14
C VAL A 438 -0.99 -7.62 -7.07
N LEU A 439 -0.37 -7.23 -8.17
CA LEU A 439 0.66 -6.20 -8.19
C LEU A 439 0.08 -4.77 -8.03
N LEU A 440 -0.91 -4.40 -8.85
CA LEU A 440 -1.38 -3.01 -8.91
C LEU A 440 -2.22 -2.59 -7.70
N PRO A 441 -3.04 -3.46 -7.08
CA PRO A 441 -3.70 -3.15 -5.81
C PRO A 441 -2.72 -2.96 -4.65
N ILE A 442 -1.64 -3.76 -4.59
CA ILE A 442 -0.55 -3.54 -3.63
C ILE A 442 0.12 -2.19 -3.89
N ALA A 443 0.41 -1.86 -5.15
CA ALA A 443 0.99 -0.59 -5.54
C ALA A 443 0.13 0.59 -5.08
N GLY A 444 -1.19 0.54 -5.33
CA GLY A 444 -2.14 1.55 -4.92
C GLY A 444 -2.24 1.71 -3.41
N ALA A 445 -2.32 0.59 -2.68
CA ALA A 445 -2.40 0.60 -1.22
C ALA A 445 -1.13 1.16 -0.55
N LEU A 446 0.05 0.76 -1.02
CA LEU A 446 1.32 1.28 -0.53
C LEU A 446 1.55 2.73 -0.97
N GLY A 447 1.13 3.09 -2.18
CA GLY A 447 1.15 4.44 -2.69
C GLY A 447 0.29 5.38 -1.83
N PHE A 448 -0.97 5.02 -1.62
CA PHE A 448 -1.87 5.73 -0.70
C PHE A 448 -1.31 5.83 0.71
N THR A 449 -0.76 4.73 1.25
CA THR A 449 -0.12 4.70 2.57
C THR A 449 1.04 5.69 2.62
N THR A 450 1.88 5.72 1.60
CA THR A 450 3.03 6.63 1.51
C THR A 450 2.58 8.09 1.43
N LEU A 451 1.63 8.41 0.54
CA LEU A 451 1.15 9.77 0.30
C LEU A 451 0.40 10.33 1.52
N THR A 452 -0.38 9.49 2.21
CA THR A 452 -1.16 9.89 3.40
C THR A 452 -0.42 9.71 4.72
N SER A 453 0.77 9.08 4.70
CA SER A 453 1.71 9.05 5.82
C SER A 453 2.39 10.42 5.94
N ALA A 454 1.64 11.42 6.40
CA ALA A 454 2.21 12.63 6.98
C ALA A 454 2.59 12.29 8.44
N GLY A 455 3.89 12.13 8.69
CA GLY A 455 4.54 12.31 10.00
C GLY A 455 3.90 11.64 11.22
N ARG A 456 3.50 10.36 11.15
CA ARG A 456 3.12 9.59 12.35
C ARG A 456 4.34 9.23 13.19
N LYS A 457 4.92 10.20 13.90
CA LYS A 457 5.58 9.87 15.17
C LYS A 457 4.47 9.93 16.21
N ARG A 458 4.20 8.84 16.93
CA ARG A 458 3.54 8.95 18.23
C ARG A 458 4.64 9.01 19.27
N LEU A 459 4.44 9.80 20.31
CA LEU A 459 5.32 9.79 21.46
C LEU A 459 5.25 8.40 22.10
N ALA A 460 6.41 7.91 22.53
CA ALA A 460 6.50 6.73 23.37
C ALA A 460 5.85 7.02 24.73
N ALA A 461 5.66 5.97 25.53
CA ALA A 461 5.24 6.13 26.92
C ALA A 461 6.23 7.05 27.66
N PHE A 462 5.71 7.90 28.54
CA PHE A 462 6.54 8.78 29.35
C PHE A 462 6.99 8.05 30.63
N PRO A 463 8.23 8.25 31.10
CA PRO A 463 9.34 8.88 30.36
C PRO A 463 9.91 7.92 29.29
N ASP A 464 10.30 8.46 28.14
CA ASP A 464 11.20 7.76 27.20
C ASP A 464 12.68 8.07 27.50
N ASP A 465 13.62 7.45 26.79
CA ASP A 465 15.06 7.65 27.03
C ASP A 465 15.51 9.12 26.94
N VAL A 466 14.82 9.93 26.12
CA VAL A 466 15.11 11.36 25.96
C VAL A 466 14.53 12.14 27.13
N ASP A 467 13.32 11.80 27.56
CA ASP A 467 12.70 12.37 28.76
C ASP A 467 13.57 12.09 30.00
N ALA A 468 14.00 10.84 30.17
CA ALA A 468 14.83 10.44 31.31
C ALA A 468 16.17 11.20 31.33
N GLY A 469 16.90 11.22 30.22
CA GLY A 469 18.17 11.95 30.14
C GLY A 469 18.03 13.46 30.38
N ALA A 470 16.96 14.08 29.86
CA ALA A 470 16.71 15.51 30.08
C ALA A 470 16.34 15.83 31.53
N LEU A 471 15.58 14.94 32.20
CA LEU A 471 15.26 15.08 33.63
C LEU A 471 16.50 14.92 34.51
N ASP A 472 17.35 13.95 34.21
CA ASP A 472 18.57 13.68 34.98
C ASP A 472 19.57 14.84 34.85
N ASP A 473 19.79 15.36 33.64
CA ASP A 473 20.60 16.55 33.40
C ASP A 473 20.07 17.78 34.16
N PHE A 474 18.76 18.03 34.08
CA PHE A 474 18.14 19.16 34.77
C PHE A 474 18.32 19.07 36.29
N ARG A 475 18.10 17.88 36.87
CA ARG A 475 18.26 17.66 38.31
C ARG A 475 19.72 17.77 38.76
N ALA A 476 20.67 17.38 37.91
CA ALA A 476 22.09 17.54 38.20
C ALA A 476 22.51 19.01 38.23
N ARG A 477 21.96 19.85 37.34
CA ARG A 477 22.20 21.30 37.32
C ARG A 477 21.48 22.04 38.45
N HIS A 478 20.32 21.55 38.87
CA HIS A 478 19.45 22.17 39.88
C HIS A 478 19.13 21.23 41.06
N PRO A 479 20.13 20.82 41.86
CA PRO A 479 19.93 19.82 42.91
C PRO A 479 19.02 20.36 44.02
N GLY A 480 17.93 19.63 44.31
CA GLY A 480 17.00 19.98 45.37
C GLY A 480 16.08 21.17 45.07
N LEU A 481 16.05 21.66 43.84
CA LEU A 481 15.19 22.76 43.42
C LEU A 481 13.72 22.45 43.72
N LYS A 482 13.05 23.42 44.36
CA LYS A 482 11.59 23.48 44.46
C LYS A 482 11.11 24.69 43.69
N LEU A 483 10.28 24.45 42.68
CA LEU A 483 9.67 25.52 41.92
C LEU A 483 8.55 26.18 42.72
N ALA A 484 8.26 27.43 42.37
CA ALA A 484 7.14 28.19 42.89
C ALA A 484 5.80 27.46 42.67
N PRO A 485 4.79 27.69 43.54
CA PRO A 485 3.47 27.07 43.40
C PRO A 485 2.83 27.30 42.04
N LEU A 486 3.12 28.44 41.39
CA LEU A 486 2.70 28.76 40.03
C LEU A 486 3.91 28.75 39.09
N THR A 487 3.94 27.79 38.16
CA THR A 487 5.02 27.65 37.17
C THR A 487 4.50 27.82 35.75
N VAL A 488 5.16 28.67 34.95
CA VAL A 488 4.90 28.85 33.53
C VAL A 488 5.82 27.94 32.72
N VAL A 489 5.25 26.97 32.01
CA VAL A 489 5.96 26.01 31.15
C VAL A 489 5.91 26.48 29.70
N ILE A 490 7.09 26.73 29.11
CA ILE A 490 7.25 27.17 27.73
C ILE A 490 7.99 26.10 26.93
N ALA A 491 7.41 25.63 25.83
CA ALA A 491 8.12 24.76 24.89
C ALA A 491 8.79 25.61 23.80
N ALA A 492 10.10 25.46 23.66
CA ALA A 492 10.91 26.24 22.73
C ALA A 492 11.71 25.32 21.78
N TYR A 493 11.83 25.72 20.52
CA TYR A 493 12.70 25.07 19.54
C TYR A 493 13.10 26.11 18.50
N ASN A 494 14.34 26.55 18.49
CA ASN A 494 14.81 27.62 17.61
C ASN A 494 13.96 28.90 17.71
N GLU A 495 13.91 29.49 18.90
CA GLU A 495 13.15 30.70 19.24
C GLU A 495 14.06 31.79 19.87
N ALA A 496 15.37 31.75 19.59
CA ALA A 496 16.36 32.70 20.12
C ALA A 496 15.98 34.18 19.89
N GLY A 497 15.34 34.49 18.75
CA GLY A 497 14.92 35.85 18.42
C GLY A 497 13.64 36.35 19.08
N GLY A 498 12.92 35.51 19.85
CA GLY A 498 11.63 35.88 20.46
C GLY A 498 11.53 35.58 21.96
N ILE A 499 12.23 34.56 22.46
CA ILE A 499 12.06 34.08 23.83
C ILE A 499 12.44 35.15 24.89
N GLY A 500 13.47 35.97 24.65
CA GLY A 500 13.89 37.03 25.58
C GLY A 500 12.76 38.02 25.90
N GLU A 501 12.10 38.58 24.87
CA GLU A 501 10.98 39.53 25.05
C GLU A 501 9.80 38.89 25.80
N VAL A 502 9.58 37.58 25.63
CA VAL A 502 8.52 36.84 26.35
C VAL A 502 8.86 36.74 27.84
N LEU A 503 10.12 36.48 28.17
CA LEU A 503 10.60 36.33 29.55
C LEU A 503 10.65 37.68 30.27
N GLU A 504 11.13 38.75 29.62
CA GLU A 504 11.13 40.12 30.18
C GLU A 504 9.73 40.61 30.59
N LYS A 505 8.69 40.13 29.90
CA LYS A 505 7.30 40.51 30.14
C LYS A 505 6.55 39.54 31.05
N MET A 506 7.23 38.54 31.60
CA MET A 506 6.61 37.62 32.55
C MET A 506 6.54 38.30 33.93
N PRO A 507 5.37 38.32 34.59
CA PRO A 507 5.29 38.90 35.93
C PRO A 507 5.96 37.99 36.97
N ASP A 508 6.68 38.58 37.93
CA ASP A 508 7.34 37.85 39.02
C ASP A 508 6.35 37.28 40.05
N GLN A 509 5.14 37.84 40.11
CA GLN A 509 4.06 37.42 40.98
C GLN A 509 2.70 37.43 40.28
N CYS A 510 1.82 36.50 40.66
CA CYS A 510 0.45 36.43 40.16
C CYS A 510 -0.46 35.92 41.30
N LEU A 511 -1.50 36.69 41.63
CA LEU A 511 -2.40 36.43 42.78
C LEU A 511 -1.64 36.26 44.10
N GLY A 512 -0.54 36.99 44.29
CA GLY A 512 0.31 36.91 45.47
C GLY A 512 1.20 35.65 45.54
N MET A 513 1.17 34.78 44.53
CA MET A 513 2.09 33.65 44.40
C MET A 513 3.32 34.06 43.58
N PRO A 514 4.54 33.65 43.96
CA PRO A 514 5.70 33.79 43.09
C PRO A 514 5.50 32.98 41.80
N VAL A 515 6.06 33.46 40.70
CA VAL A 515 5.98 32.83 39.38
C VAL A 515 7.37 32.39 38.95
N ASP A 516 7.54 31.08 38.74
CA ASP A 516 8.73 30.54 38.08
C ASP A 516 8.46 30.26 36.60
N VAL A 517 9.48 30.43 35.76
CA VAL A 517 9.41 30.07 34.34
C VAL A 517 10.30 28.88 34.05
N LEU A 518 9.72 27.83 33.49
CA LEU A 518 10.39 26.63 33.03
C LEU A 518 10.34 26.55 31.51
N VAL A 519 11.49 26.74 30.85
CA VAL A 519 11.63 26.62 29.40
C VAL A 519 12.16 25.23 29.05
N VAL A 520 11.39 24.48 28.27
CA VAL A 520 11.79 23.17 27.73
C VAL A 520 12.26 23.34 26.29
N VAL A 521 13.57 23.25 26.08
CA VAL A 521 14.23 23.41 24.78
C VAL A 521 14.33 22.06 24.08
N ASP A 522 13.57 21.86 23.01
CA ASP A 522 13.40 20.56 22.34
C ASP A 522 14.35 20.38 21.15
N GLY A 523 15.62 20.10 21.44
CA GLY A 523 16.66 19.83 20.46
C GLY A 523 16.98 21.02 19.56
N ALA A 524 16.95 22.23 20.12
CA ALA A 524 17.29 23.46 19.40
C ALA A 524 18.75 23.46 18.91
N THR A 525 19.00 24.21 17.85
CA THR A 525 20.33 24.36 17.22
C THR A 525 20.83 25.80 17.24
N ASP A 526 20.11 26.70 17.90
CA ASP A 526 20.46 28.10 18.11
C ASP A 526 20.60 28.39 19.62
N ASP A 527 20.84 29.65 19.96
CA ASP A 527 21.12 30.09 21.33
C ASP A 527 19.85 30.22 22.21
N THR A 528 18.75 29.55 21.86
CA THR A 528 17.49 29.61 22.62
C THR A 528 17.66 29.25 24.09
N ALA A 529 18.49 28.24 24.40
CA ALA A 529 18.72 27.80 25.78
C ALA A 529 19.48 28.86 26.58
N THR A 530 20.61 29.33 26.05
CA THR A 530 21.44 30.36 26.68
C THR A 530 20.64 31.63 26.95
N ILE A 531 19.90 32.14 25.96
CA ILE A 531 19.10 33.35 26.12
C ILE A 531 18.03 33.16 27.20
N ALA A 532 17.40 31.99 27.29
CA ALA A 532 16.41 31.74 28.33
C ALA A 532 17.02 31.69 29.74
N GLU A 533 18.22 31.10 29.89
CA GLU A 533 18.96 31.09 31.17
C GLU A 533 19.38 32.51 31.58
N ASP A 534 19.89 33.32 30.63
CA ASP A 534 20.32 34.70 30.87
C ASP A 534 19.17 35.60 31.35
N HIS A 535 17.93 35.27 30.99
CA HIS A 535 16.71 35.97 31.43
C HIS A 535 16.08 35.36 32.69
N GLY A 536 16.81 34.49 33.40
CA GLY A 536 16.40 33.97 34.71
C GLY A 536 15.41 32.81 34.67
N ALA A 537 15.13 32.22 33.50
CA ALA A 537 14.28 31.04 33.41
C ALA A 537 15.04 29.76 33.76
N TYR A 538 14.34 28.79 34.35
CA TYR A 538 14.86 27.43 34.48
C TYR A 538 14.80 26.73 33.12
N VAL A 539 15.92 26.17 32.65
CA VAL A 539 15.99 25.57 31.32
C VAL A 539 16.24 24.06 31.37
N CYS A 540 15.34 23.29 30.76
CA CYS A 540 15.47 21.85 30.53
C CYS A 540 15.71 21.58 29.04
N VAL A 541 16.83 20.92 28.70
CA VAL A 541 17.23 20.69 27.31
C VAL A 541 17.00 19.22 26.95
N ALA A 542 16.16 18.96 25.94
CA ALA A 542 16.06 17.65 25.33
C ALA A 542 17.05 17.55 24.15
N PRO A 543 17.88 16.50 24.06
CA PRO A 543 18.98 16.40 23.08
C PRO A 543 18.53 16.25 21.62
N ARG A 544 17.25 15.99 21.35
CA ARG A 544 16.70 15.88 19.99
C ARG A 544 15.27 16.36 19.93
N ASN A 545 14.90 17.01 18.83
CA ASN A 545 13.54 17.49 18.60
C ASN A 545 12.54 16.33 18.47
N ARG A 546 11.53 16.34 19.35
CA ARG A 546 10.42 15.39 19.38
C ARG A 546 9.07 16.04 19.11
N GLY A 547 8.99 17.36 19.06
CA GLY A 547 7.81 18.17 18.81
C GLY A 547 7.24 18.80 20.09
N GLN A 548 6.48 19.90 19.92
CA GLN A 548 5.92 20.70 21.02
C GLN A 548 5.15 19.86 22.06
N GLY A 549 4.45 18.80 21.64
CA GLY A 549 3.74 17.91 22.55
C GLY A 549 4.67 17.13 23.49
N ALA A 550 5.86 16.75 23.03
CA ALA A 550 6.85 16.08 23.87
C ALA A 550 7.45 17.04 24.89
N ALA A 551 7.82 18.24 24.43
CA ALA A 551 8.40 19.28 25.27
C ALA A 551 7.45 19.72 26.40
N LEU A 552 6.17 19.95 26.08
CA LEU A 552 5.17 20.31 27.08
C LEU A 552 4.88 19.15 28.04
N ARG A 553 4.81 17.90 27.54
CA ARG A 553 4.64 16.72 28.41
C ARG A 553 5.80 16.59 29.40
N LEU A 554 7.04 16.76 28.95
CA LEU A 554 8.23 16.78 29.79
C LEU A 554 8.15 17.91 30.83
N GLY A 555 7.79 19.12 30.40
CA GLY A 555 7.64 20.28 31.28
C GLY A 555 6.55 20.11 32.34
N TYR A 556 5.40 19.49 32.00
CA TYR A 556 4.34 19.19 32.97
C TYR A 556 4.82 18.27 34.08
N HIS A 557 5.48 17.17 33.71
CA HIS A 557 5.99 16.21 34.68
C HIS A 557 7.15 16.77 35.50
N LEU A 558 8.01 17.60 34.91
CA LEU A 558 9.10 18.27 35.62
C LEU A 558 8.56 19.29 36.61
N ALA A 559 7.65 20.17 36.19
CA ALA A 559 7.06 21.19 37.07
C ALA A 559 6.34 20.55 38.27
N ALA A 560 5.48 19.55 38.01
CA ALA A 560 4.78 18.82 39.07
C ALA A 560 5.76 18.07 40.01
N GLY A 561 6.79 17.43 39.45
CA GLY A 561 7.80 16.71 40.22
C GLY A 561 8.69 17.61 41.08
N SER A 562 8.79 18.90 40.74
CA SER A 562 9.55 19.92 41.47
C SER A 562 8.67 20.78 42.39
N GLY A 563 7.41 20.42 42.62
CA GLY A 563 6.55 21.03 43.64
C GLY A 563 5.56 22.08 43.15
N ALA A 564 5.43 22.32 41.85
CA ALA A 564 4.42 23.23 41.32
C ALA A 564 3.00 22.71 41.57
N GLU A 565 2.11 23.58 42.05
CA GLU A 565 0.69 23.27 42.26
C GLU A 565 -0.15 23.59 41.00
N TYR A 566 0.22 24.70 40.33
CA TYR A 566 -0.42 25.22 39.14
C TYR A 566 0.59 25.32 38.01
N VAL A 567 0.18 24.87 36.83
CA VAL A 567 0.96 24.98 35.59
C VAL A 567 0.21 25.88 34.62
N VAL A 568 0.94 26.86 34.10
CA VAL A 568 0.51 27.67 32.96
C VAL A 568 1.33 27.30 31.75
N THR A 569 0.74 27.29 30.55
CA THR A 569 1.51 27.22 29.30
C THR A 569 1.40 28.48 28.50
N THR A 570 2.49 28.93 27.90
CA THR A 570 2.53 29.98 26.87
C THR A 570 3.44 29.56 25.70
N ASP A 571 3.39 30.26 24.57
CA ASP A 571 4.24 30.01 23.41
C ASP A 571 5.50 30.92 23.47
N ALA A 572 6.65 30.40 23.02
CA ALA A 572 7.95 31.09 23.03
C ALA A 572 8.09 32.24 22.02
N ASP A 573 7.03 32.54 21.25
CA ASP A 573 7.07 33.45 20.10
C ASP A 573 6.34 34.78 20.31
N GLY A 574 5.87 35.04 21.53
CA GLY A 574 5.25 36.29 21.93
C GLY A 574 3.86 36.56 21.37
N GLN A 575 3.15 35.54 20.85
CA GLN A 575 1.78 35.72 20.35
C GLN A 575 0.74 35.95 21.45
N TYR A 576 0.99 35.54 22.69
CA TYR A 576 0.07 35.74 23.82
C TYR A 576 0.50 36.94 24.66
N ASP A 577 -0.49 37.61 25.26
CA ASP A 577 -0.26 38.71 26.18
C ASP A 577 -0.09 38.18 27.61
N ASN A 578 1.15 38.13 28.10
CA ASN A 578 1.44 37.65 29.45
C ASN A 578 0.81 38.53 30.54
N SER A 579 0.36 39.75 30.25
CA SER A 579 -0.41 40.56 31.21
C SER A 579 -1.79 39.96 31.53
N GLU A 580 -2.31 39.08 30.69
CA GLU A 580 -3.56 38.35 30.91
C GLU A 580 -3.37 37.11 31.84
N LEU A 581 -2.15 36.87 32.36
CA LEU A 581 -1.83 35.71 33.20
C LEU A 581 -2.71 35.62 34.45
N GLU A 582 -2.93 36.73 35.15
CA GLU A 582 -3.74 36.76 36.37
C GLU A 582 -5.20 36.35 36.07
N THR A 583 -5.78 36.89 35.00
CA THR A 583 -7.11 36.54 34.52
C THR A 583 -7.23 35.05 34.18
N LEU A 584 -6.18 34.47 33.59
CA LEU A 584 -6.15 33.05 33.22
C LEU A 584 -6.06 32.12 34.44
N VAL A 585 -5.26 32.49 35.44
CA VAL A 585 -4.97 31.64 36.62
C VAL A 585 -6.09 31.70 37.66
N ARG A 586 -6.74 32.87 37.83
CA ARG A 586 -7.74 33.12 38.88
C ARG A 586 -8.77 32.00 39.06
N PRO A 587 -9.47 31.51 38.02
CA PRO A 587 -10.50 30.49 38.23
C PRO A 587 -9.95 29.14 38.70
N VAL A 588 -8.68 28.83 38.41
CA VAL A 588 -8.04 27.59 38.88
C VAL A 588 -7.60 27.73 40.34
N ALA A 589 -7.05 28.90 40.69
CA ALA A 589 -6.59 29.21 42.05
C ALA A 589 -7.76 29.32 43.04
N GLU A 590 -8.86 29.95 42.65
CA GLU A 590 -10.09 30.09 43.46
C GLU A 590 -10.91 28.78 43.51
N GLY A 591 -10.55 27.79 42.68
CA GLY A 591 -11.18 26.48 42.68
C GLY A 591 -12.48 26.40 41.90
N ASP A 592 -12.80 27.39 41.07
CA ASP A 592 -13.97 27.40 40.16
C ASP A 592 -13.80 26.48 38.95
N ALA A 593 -12.56 26.33 38.48
CA ALA A 593 -12.20 25.49 37.35
C ALA A 593 -11.00 24.58 37.68
N ASP A 594 -10.89 23.46 36.98
CA ASP A 594 -9.72 22.57 37.07
C ASP A 594 -8.75 22.81 35.90
N PHE A 595 -9.27 23.36 34.80
CA PHE A 595 -8.55 23.71 33.59
C PHE A 595 -9.19 24.94 32.94
N VAL A 596 -8.37 25.95 32.66
CA VAL A 596 -8.76 27.18 31.96
C VAL A 596 -7.96 27.27 30.66
N THR A 597 -8.63 27.59 29.56
CA THR A 597 -7.98 27.91 28.28
C THR A 597 -8.46 29.27 27.80
N GLY A 598 -7.55 30.07 27.24
CA GLY A 598 -7.96 31.24 26.48
C GLY A 598 -8.70 30.84 25.20
N SER A 599 -9.48 31.76 24.67
CA SER A 599 -10.17 31.62 23.39
C SER A 599 -10.08 32.92 22.61
N ARG A 600 -9.36 32.86 21.49
CA ARG A 600 -9.27 33.96 20.52
C ARG A 600 -10.61 34.31 19.87
N ARG A 601 -11.57 33.38 19.95
CA ARG A 601 -12.92 33.55 19.40
C ARG A 601 -13.86 34.28 20.35
N LEU A 602 -13.58 34.22 21.65
CA LEU A 602 -14.28 34.99 22.66
C LEU A 602 -13.61 36.36 22.87
N GLY A 603 -12.28 36.42 22.73
CA GLY A 603 -11.49 37.65 22.78
C GLY A 603 -11.14 38.21 21.39
N HIS A 604 -9.87 38.56 21.21
CA HIS A 604 -9.37 39.23 20.00
C HIS A 604 -8.25 38.41 19.32
N GLU A 605 -8.23 38.39 17.99
CA GLU A 605 -7.16 37.76 17.18
C GLU A 605 -6.72 38.71 16.06
N GLU A 606 -5.42 38.99 16.00
CA GLU A 606 -4.81 39.56 14.80
C GLU A 606 -4.48 38.40 13.83
N ALA A 607 -5.35 38.19 12.84
CA ALA A 607 -5.25 37.04 11.93
C ALA A 607 -4.69 37.41 10.55
N ASP A 608 -3.69 36.64 10.08
CA ASP A 608 -3.11 36.74 8.73
C ASP A 608 -3.69 35.73 7.72
N SER A 609 -4.49 34.75 8.18
CA SER A 609 -4.91 33.60 7.38
C SER A 609 -6.38 33.22 7.55
N ARG A 610 -7.17 33.38 6.48
CA ARG A 610 -8.58 32.97 6.41
C ARG A 610 -8.78 31.45 6.59
N VAL A 611 -7.83 30.64 6.12
CA VAL A 611 -7.89 29.17 6.24
C VAL A 611 -7.71 28.73 7.69
N ARG A 612 -6.77 29.35 8.42
CA ARG A 612 -6.55 29.08 9.85
C ARG A 612 -7.79 29.43 10.67
N TRP A 613 -8.38 30.59 10.38
CA TRP A 613 -9.59 31.06 11.04
C TRP A 613 -10.79 30.10 10.83
N LEU A 614 -10.99 29.62 9.61
CA LEU A 614 -12.02 28.61 9.32
C LEU A 614 -11.74 27.28 10.04
N GLY A 615 -10.48 26.85 10.06
CA GLY A 615 -10.05 25.64 10.76
C GLY A 615 -10.41 25.66 12.26
N VAL A 616 -10.15 26.78 12.95
CA VAL A 616 -10.50 26.93 14.38
C VAL A 616 -12.01 26.71 14.60
N ARG A 617 -12.87 27.26 13.74
CA ARG A 617 -14.33 27.08 13.83
C ARG A 617 -14.77 25.63 13.63
N VAL A 618 -14.23 24.98 12.59
CA VAL A 618 -14.56 23.58 12.27
C VAL A 618 -14.14 22.65 13.40
N PHE A 619 -12.93 22.82 13.94
CA PHE A 619 -12.47 21.97 15.03
C PHE A 619 -13.16 22.28 16.37
N ALA A 620 -13.48 23.54 16.65
CA ALA A 620 -14.31 23.89 17.80
C ALA A 620 -15.70 23.23 17.76
N ALA A 621 -16.35 23.24 16.59
CA ALA A 621 -17.61 22.54 16.38
C ALA A 621 -17.45 21.02 16.58
N LEU A 622 -16.40 20.42 16.01
CA LEU A 622 -16.11 19.00 16.20
C LEU A 622 -15.88 18.65 17.67
N ALA A 623 -15.08 19.42 18.41
CA ALA A 623 -14.86 19.21 19.84
C ALA A 623 -16.16 19.32 20.63
N SER A 624 -17.00 20.29 20.26
CA SER A 624 -18.27 20.51 20.94
C SER A 624 -19.21 19.33 20.78
N VAL A 625 -19.32 18.81 19.55
CA VAL A 625 -20.11 17.60 19.25
C VAL A 625 -19.55 16.38 19.98
N LEU A 626 -18.22 16.18 19.96
CA LEU A 626 -17.59 15.03 20.61
C LEU A 626 -17.76 15.05 22.14
N THR A 627 -17.61 16.22 22.77
CA THR A 627 -17.64 16.34 24.24
C THR A 627 -19.03 16.59 24.80
N GLY A 628 -19.99 17.02 23.98
CA GLY A 628 -21.29 17.51 24.43
C GLY A 628 -21.20 18.83 25.21
N ARG A 629 -20.07 19.56 25.13
CA ARG A 629 -19.85 20.85 25.78
C ARG A 629 -19.62 21.91 24.71
N ARG A 630 -19.98 23.16 24.96
CA ARG A 630 -19.67 24.27 24.05
C ARG A 630 -18.20 24.62 24.17
N ILE A 631 -17.42 24.34 23.11
CA ILE A 631 -15.99 24.68 23.01
C ILE A 631 -15.82 25.64 21.84
N THR A 632 -15.12 26.73 22.07
CA THR A 632 -14.93 27.82 21.11
C THR A 632 -13.54 27.80 20.48
N ASP A 633 -12.49 27.38 21.18
CA ASP A 633 -11.15 27.22 20.60
C ASP A 633 -10.41 25.99 21.16
N THR A 634 -10.08 25.03 20.30
CA THR A 634 -9.37 23.80 20.70
C THR A 634 -7.84 23.92 20.63
N SER A 635 -7.34 25.05 20.14
CA SER A 635 -5.99 25.22 19.64
C SER A 635 -5.20 26.33 20.33
N PHE A 636 -5.83 27.07 21.24
CA PHE A 636 -5.22 28.16 21.98
C PHE A 636 -4.14 27.66 22.96
N GLY A 637 -2.95 28.23 22.92
CA GLY A 637 -1.78 27.76 23.69
C GLY A 637 -1.72 28.28 25.14
N PHE A 638 -2.38 29.40 25.43
CA PHE A 638 -2.38 30.01 26.76
C PHE A 638 -3.42 29.36 27.68
N ARG A 639 -2.94 28.59 28.68
CA ARG A 639 -3.79 27.73 29.52
C ARG A 639 -3.27 27.68 30.95
N ALA A 640 -4.17 27.59 31.92
CA ALA A 640 -3.85 27.35 33.32
C ALA A 640 -4.54 26.06 33.80
N MET A 641 -3.85 25.25 34.60
CA MET A 641 -4.40 24.02 35.15
C MET A 641 -3.67 23.57 36.41
N ARG A 642 -4.28 22.70 37.21
CA ARG A 642 -3.57 22.01 38.28
C ARG A 642 -2.47 21.11 37.71
N ALA A 643 -1.28 21.11 38.32
CA ALA A 643 -0.12 20.36 37.83
C ALA A 643 -0.41 18.85 37.72
N GLU A 644 -1.12 18.28 38.70
CA GLU A 644 -1.56 16.88 38.69
C GLU A 644 -2.48 16.54 37.50
N LEU A 645 -3.38 17.46 37.14
CA LEU A 645 -4.32 17.26 36.03
C LEU A 645 -3.56 17.16 34.71
N ALA A 646 -2.55 18.03 34.50
CA ALA A 646 -1.69 18.00 33.32
C ALA A 646 -0.99 16.66 33.15
N CYS A 647 -0.42 16.12 34.24
CA CYS A 647 0.26 14.82 34.27
C CYS A 647 -0.69 13.63 34.08
N SER A 648 -1.97 13.77 34.46
CA SER A 648 -2.94 12.68 34.40
C SER A 648 -3.37 12.32 32.97
N VAL A 649 -3.15 13.21 31.99
CA VAL A 649 -3.58 13.05 30.60
C VAL A 649 -2.45 12.47 29.74
N PRO A 650 -2.62 11.26 29.16
CA PRO A 650 -1.58 10.67 28.34
C PRO A 650 -1.55 11.35 26.96
N LEU A 651 -0.52 12.16 26.73
CA LEU A 651 -0.24 12.81 25.45
C LEU A 651 0.59 11.87 24.57
N HIS A 652 0.05 11.51 23.40
CA HIS A 652 0.64 10.56 22.46
C HIS A 652 1.08 11.21 21.16
N GLU A 653 0.65 12.42 20.86
CA GLU A 653 0.93 13.05 19.57
C GLU A 653 2.01 14.16 19.77
N PRO A 654 3.12 14.13 19.00
CA PRO A 654 4.21 15.12 19.10
C PRO A 654 3.78 16.52 18.65
N GLN A 655 2.73 16.58 17.83
CA GLN A 655 2.02 17.78 17.41
C GLN A 655 0.54 17.58 17.76
N TYR A 656 -0.25 18.66 17.78
CA TYR A 656 -1.70 18.61 18.09
C TYR A 656 -2.06 18.34 19.56
N GLN A 657 -1.07 18.41 20.47
CA GLN A 657 -1.25 18.16 21.90
C GLN A 657 -2.39 18.99 22.51
N SER A 658 -2.61 20.20 22.01
CA SER A 658 -3.66 21.12 22.48
C SER A 658 -5.03 20.47 22.55
N SER A 659 -5.44 19.84 21.45
CA SER A 659 -6.69 19.12 21.36
C SER A 659 -6.70 17.83 22.19
N GLU A 660 -5.55 17.13 22.30
CA GLU A 660 -5.44 15.91 23.09
C GLU A 660 -5.56 16.19 24.59
N LEU A 661 -4.96 17.28 25.06
CA LEU A 661 -5.05 17.75 26.43
C LEU A 661 -6.48 18.17 26.77
N LEU A 662 -7.07 19.08 25.99
CA LEU A 662 -8.43 19.59 26.22
C LEU A 662 -9.47 18.47 26.26
N LEU A 663 -9.46 17.57 25.26
CA LEU A 663 -10.38 16.44 25.24
C LEU A 663 -10.06 15.43 26.35
N GLY A 664 -8.79 15.26 26.69
CA GLY A 664 -8.30 14.36 27.73
C GLY A 664 -8.70 14.78 29.14
N VAL A 665 -8.65 16.07 29.47
CA VAL A 665 -9.13 16.63 30.75
C VAL A 665 -10.65 16.60 30.80
N THR A 666 -11.34 16.95 29.71
CA THR A 666 -12.80 16.90 29.66
C THR A 666 -13.33 15.47 29.83
N ALA A 667 -12.66 14.47 29.23
CA ALA A 667 -12.99 13.05 29.40
C ALA A 667 -12.83 12.56 30.85
N ARG A 668 -12.00 13.23 31.65
CA ARG A 668 -11.78 12.97 33.07
C ARG A 668 -12.83 13.62 33.97
N GLY A 669 -13.72 14.44 33.41
CA GLY A 669 -14.74 15.15 34.16
C GLY A 669 -14.30 16.50 34.71
N ALA A 670 -13.11 17.00 34.33
CA ALA A 670 -12.61 18.30 34.77
C ALA A 670 -13.59 19.43 34.42
N ARG A 671 -13.67 20.44 35.29
CA ARG A 671 -14.36 21.71 35.04
C ARG A 671 -13.48 22.55 34.13
N VAL A 672 -13.94 22.73 32.89
CA VAL A 672 -13.22 23.42 31.83
C VAL A 672 -13.90 24.75 31.56
N VAL A 673 -13.14 25.84 31.65
CA VAL A 673 -13.62 27.21 31.38
C VAL A 673 -12.81 27.82 30.24
N GLU A 674 -13.50 28.50 29.32
CA GLU A 674 -12.87 29.30 28.27
C GLU A 674 -12.99 30.79 28.62
N LEU A 675 -11.89 31.52 28.57
CA LEU A 675 -11.87 32.96 28.80
C LEU A 675 -11.58 33.72 27.50
N PRO A 676 -12.18 34.92 27.30
CA PRO A 676 -11.79 35.81 26.21
C PRO A 676 -10.35 36.25 26.42
N MET A 677 -9.47 35.94 25.46
CA MET A 677 -8.04 36.24 25.53
C MET A 677 -7.53 36.73 24.17
N SER A 678 -6.43 37.47 24.20
CA SER A 678 -5.86 38.13 23.02
C SER A 678 -4.77 37.31 22.36
N MET A 679 -4.73 37.30 21.02
CA MET A 679 -3.66 36.67 20.24
C MET A 679 -3.13 37.63 19.17
N ARG A 680 -1.88 38.01 19.29
CA ARG A 680 -1.17 38.96 18.41
C ARG A 680 -0.49 38.25 17.25
N LEU A 681 -0.12 38.99 16.21
CA LEU A 681 0.74 38.48 15.15
C LEU A 681 2.14 38.17 15.68
N ARG A 682 2.73 37.10 15.15
CA ARG A 682 4.10 36.70 15.50
C ARG A 682 5.10 37.74 14.99
N LYS A 683 5.94 38.27 15.87
CA LYS A 683 6.94 39.30 15.53
C LYS A 683 8.17 38.76 14.79
N ALA A 684 8.59 37.52 15.06
CA ALA A 684 9.79 36.91 14.46
C ALA A 684 9.64 35.39 14.22
N GLY A 685 10.36 34.85 13.22
CA GLY A 685 10.42 33.41 12.90
C GLY A 685 9.30 32.88 11.96
N LYS A 686 9.47 31.66 11.42
CA LYS A 686 8.50 31.02 10.50
C LYS A 686 7.52 30.10 11.24
N SER A 687 6.23 30.17 10.89
CA SER A 687 5.21 29.26 11.45
C SER A 687 5.55 27.80 11.18
N LYS A 688 5.52 26.98 12.23
CA LYS A 688 5.76 25.53 12.18
C LYS A 688 4.45 24.73 12.07
N LYS A 689 3.29 25.40 12.02
CA LYS A 689 1.94 24.82 11.88
C LYS A 689 1.51 24.87 10.41
N GLY A 690 1.18 23.72 9.80
CA GLY A 690 0.98 23.58 8.36
C GLY A 690 -0.38 24.08 7.85
N GLY A 691 -0.40 24.77 6.69
CA GLY A 691 -1.60 25.30 6.05
C GLY A 691 -2.34 24.35 5.09
N SER A 692 -2.11 23.03 5.17
CA SER A 692 -2.67 22.06 4.20
C SER A 692 -3.92 21.33 4.73
N LEU A 693 -4.79 20.88 3.81
CA LEU A 693 -5.94 20.00 4.13
C LEU A 693 -5.53 18.75 4.93
N VAL A 694 -4.30 18.26 4.71
CA VAL A 694 -3.73 17.12 5.44
C VAL A 694 -3.50 17.43 6.92
N TYR A 695 -3.09 18.66 7.27
CA TYR A 695 -2.97 19.10 8.66
C TYR A 695 -4.34 19.06 9.35
N GLY A 696 -5.37 19.58 8.67
CA GLY A 696 -6.74 19.58 9.18
C GLY A 696 -7.30 18.17 9.41
N ALA A 697 -7.10 17.26 8.45
CA ALA A 697 -7.52 15.85 8.59
C ALA A 697 -6.80 15.14 9.76
N ASN A 698 -5.50 15.44 9.97
CA ASN A 698 -4.76 14.90 11.10
C ASN A 698 -5.26 15.46 12.44
N TYR A 699 -5.57 16.75 12.51
CA TYR A 699 -6.15 17.39 13.69
C TYR A 699 -7.48 16.72 14.09
N ALA A 700 -8.42 16.57 13.15
CA ALA A 700 -9.69 15.86 13.38
C ALA A 700 -9.48 14.40 13.82
N ARG A 701 -8.49 13.70 13.25
CA ARG A 701 -8.13 12.33 13.66
C ARG A 701 -7.64 12.26 15.10
N VAL A 702 -6.78 13.20 15.52
CA VAL A 702 -6.28 13.24 16.90
C VAL A 702 -7.46 13.46 17.84
N MET A 703 -8.34 14.42 17.53
CA MET A 703 -9.53 14.70 18.33
C MET A 703 -10.44 13.47 18.49
N THR A 704 -10.87 12.89 17.38
CA THR A 704 -11.76 11.71 17.38
C THR A 704 -11.10 10.50 18.05
N GLY A 705 -9.81 10.29 17.82
CA GLY A 705 -9.04 9.22 18.45
C GLY A 705 -8.89 9.39 19.96
N THR A 706 -8.65 10.62 20.43
CA THR A 706 -8.55 10.93 21.86
C THR A 706 -9.91 10.81 22.53
N TRP A 707 -10.97 11.33 21.91
CA TRP A 707 -12.34 11.15 22.36
C TRP A 707 -12.70 9.67 22.51
N TRP A 708 -12.40 8.84 21.51
CA TRP A 708 -12.68 7.41 21.58
C TRP A 708 -11.97 6.73 22.77
N ARG A 709 -10.68 7.05 22.98
CA ARG A 709 -9.91 6.51 24.12
C ARG A 709 -10.47 6.98 25.46
N GLY A 710 -10.77 8.27 25.59
CA GLY A 710 -11.19 8.90 26.83
C GLY A 710 -12.65 8.68 27.21
N TYR A 711 -13.57 8.71 26.25
CA TYR A 711 -15.02 8.64 26.49
C TYR A 711 -15.60 7.25 26.30
N VAL A 712 -15.14 6.50 25.29
CA VAL A 712 -15.71 5.18 24.98
C VAL A 712 -15.01 4.07 25.74
N LEU A 713 -13.68 3.94 25.59
CA LEU A 713 -12.92 2.84 26.19
C LEU A 713 -12.79 2.95 27.72
N ARG A 714 -12.56 4.16 28.24
CA ARG A 714 -12.41 4.38 29.69
C ARG A 714 -13.74 4.24 30.45
N ARG A 715 -14.85 4.80 29.94
CA ARG A 715 -16.18 4.62 30.58
C ARG A 715 -16.65 3.16 30.55
N GLY A 716 -16.28 2.40 29.51
CA GLY A 716 -16.51 0.97 29.47
C GLY A 716 -15.79 0.20 30.59
N ARG A 717 -14.53 0.58 30.90
CA ARG A 717 -13.75 -0.02 32.00
C ARG A 717 -14.28 0.36 33.39
N THR A 718 -14.71 1.60 33.62
CA THR A 718 -15.30 1.99 34.90
C THR A 718 -16.68 1.37 35.13
N ARG A 719 -17.51 1.18 34.08
CA ARG A 719 -18.76 0.41 34.19
C ARG A 719 -18.50 -1.08 34.49
N ALA A 720 -17.56 -1.71 33.79
CA ALA A 720 -17.21 -3.11 34.03
C ALA A 720 -16.60 -3.34 35.43
N GLY A 721 -15.78 -2.41 35.92
CA GLY A 721 -15.21 -2.47 37.28
C GLY A 721 -16.23 -2.22 38.40
N ARG A 722 -17.32 -1.49 38.13
CA ARG A 722 -18.45 -1.34 39.07
C ARG A 722 -19.33 -2.59 39.11
N ALA A 723 -19.60 -3.20 37.95
CA ALA A 723 -20.38 -4.43 37.85
C ALA A 723 -19.67 -5.67 38.42
N ALA A 724 -18.34 -5.63 38.57
CA ALA A 724 -17.56 -6.69 39.22
C ALA A 724 -17.44 -6.51 40.76
N ARG A 725 -17.98 -5.41 41.31
CA ARG A 725 -17.98 -5.10 42.75
C ARG A 725 -19.39 -5.04 43.35
N THR A 726 -20.39 -5.35 42.55
CA THR A 726 -21.80 -5.58 42.92
C THR A 726 -22.09 -7.04 42.61
#